data_AF-A0A8C7D9D6-F1
#
_entry.id   AF-A0A8C7D9D6-F1
#
_cell.length_a   1.000
_cell.length_b   1.000
_cell.length_c   1.000
_cell.angle_alpha   90.00
_cell.angle_beta   90.00
_cell.angle_gamma   90.00
#
_symmetry.space_group_name_H-M   'P 1'
#
loop_
_entity.id
_entity.type
_entity.pdbx_description
1 polymer ?
#
loop_
_entity_poly.entity_id
_entity_poly.type
_entity_poly.pdbx_seq_one_letter_code
_entity_poly.pdbx_strand_id
1 'polypeptide(L)'
;LTKGTHGGGLSIFHNMTSSFSPLLSSPLLSSPLLSSPLLSSPLLSSPLLSSPLLSSRLVSSPLQVFRSGEGMGIRLDSASAFPGAVISPHYDSLLVKVIASGKDMSTAAAKMHRALSEFRVRGVKTNIPFLQNVLSNHQFLHSTVDTQFIDENQNLFVMKPVQNRAQKLLHYLGHVMVNGPTTPIPVKAKPSSIDPVIPTVPMGDPSLGFRDVLLREGPEGFAKAVRAHPGLLLMDTTFRDAHQSLLATRVRTHDLKKIAPYVSHNFNNLFSLENWGGATFDVAMRFLYECPWKRLQELRTLVPNVPFQMLLRGANAVGYTNYPDNAVFKFCEVAKENGMDIFRVFDSLNYLPNMILGMEAAGRAGGVVEAAISYTGDVSDPMRQKYSLAYYVKLTEELMKAGTHVLCIKDMAGLLKPESSRILISALRDRYPDVPIHVHTHDTAGAGVAAMLACAEAGADVVDVAVDSMAGMTSQPSMGAMVACTKGTKLDTGMCPGGQVVTPSSKIVGDLAQFMVQNNLTREECLRWLSPLSPPHSPPSQVLKSLPRIEGRPGATLPPLDFDALEAGLRLLHGDDITEEDVMSAAMYPKVFQEYKEFTGSFGPVDCLSTRLFLDGPKIAEEFQVEIERGKTLHIKALAVGDLNKTGQRGVFFELNGQLRSVLVKDNVAMKEMKFHPKALKSVRGQVGAPMPGKVIEVKVEPGQKVEKGQPLCVLSAMKMETVVNSPLTGVVTVIHVNTDNSLEGDDLILEITAEE
;
A
#
# COMPACT_ATOMS: atom_id res chain seq x y z
N LEU A 1 3.02 60.81 44.67
CA LEU A 1 3.06 62.28 44.42
C LEU A 1 3.23 62.41 42.91
N THR A 2 2.24 62.70 42.06
CA THR A 2 1.01 63.48 42.16
C THR A 2 -0.03 62.91 41.17
N LYS A 3 -1.30 63.01 41.56
CA LYS A 3 -2.51 62.67 40.78
C LYS A 3 -2.85 63.77 39.77
N GLY A 4 -3.60 63.39 38.73
CA GLY A 4 -4.53 64.25 38.00
C GLY A 4 -4.86 63.70 36.61
N THR A 5 -6.07 63.73 36.05
CA THR A 5 -7.48 63.72 36.51
C THR A 5 -8.31 63.48 35.24
N HIS A 6 -9.53 62.95 35.41
CA HIS A 6 -10.50 62.61 34.37
C HIS A 6 -11.01 63.78 33.51
N GLY A 7 -11.48 63.42 32.30
CA GLY A 7 -12.52 64.06 31.48
C GLY A 7 -12.51 63.38 30.10
N GLY A 8 -13.54 62.71 29.57
CA GLY A 8 -14.98 62.91 29.69
C GLY A 8 -15.47 63.68 28.46
N GLY A 9 -15.90 63.00 27.39
CA GLY A 9 -16.44 63.64 26.18
C GLY A 9 -16.85 62.63 25.10
N LEU A 10 -18.15 62.37 25.03
CA LEU A 10 -18.84 61.50 24.06
C LEU A 10 -19.25 62.31 22.81
N SER A 11 -19.47 61.59 21.70
CA SER A 11 -20.31 61.93 20.52
C SER A 11 -19.70 62.81 19.40
N ILE A 12 -20.02 62.71 18.09
CA ILE A 12 -20.54 61.70 17.14
C ILE A 12 -20.52 62.42 15.73
N PHE A 13 -20.42 61.65 14.63
CA PHE A 13 -20.79 61.92 13.22
C PHE A 13 -19.84 62.58 12.17
N HIS A 14 -19.48 61.72 11.21
CA HIS A 14 -19.65 61.78 9.74
C HIS A 14 -18.64 62.46 8.77
N ASN A 15 -18.09 61.55 7.94
CA ASN A 15 -17.93 61.57 6.48
C ASN A 15 -16.85 62.41 5.77
N MET A 16 -16.06 61.63 5.03
CA MET A 16 -15.65 61.78 3.64
C MET A 16 -14.45 62.65 3.27
N THR A 17 -13.40 61.90 2.92
CA THR A 17 -12.58 61.99 1.70
C THR A 17 -11.84 63.29 1.39
N SER A 18 -10.52 63.13 1.42
CA SER A 18 -9.59 63.28 0.30
C SER A 18 -8.45 64.26 0.53
N SER A 19 -7.27 63.79 0.12
CA SER A 19 -6.06 64.54 -0.24
C SER A 19 -5.40 65.37 0.86
N PHE A 20 -4.26 64.88 1.36
CA PHE A 20 -2.92 65.40 1.03
C PHE A 20 -1.89 64.77 1.99
N SER A 21 -0.86 64.13 1.42
CA SER A 21 0.43 64.00 2.10
C SER A 21 1.05 65.40 2.23
N PRO A 22 1.84 65.67 3.29
CA PRO A 22 3.28 65.61 3.04
C PRO A 22 4.11 64.99 4.17
N LEU A 23 5.27 64.54 3.75
CA LEU A 23 6.38 63.95 4.48
C LEU A 23 6.76 64.67 5.77
N LEU A 24 7.09 63.89 6.80
CA LEU A 24 8.08 64.25 7.81
C LEU A 24 8.90 63.00 8.16
N SER A 25 10.19 63.09 7.85
CA SER A 25 11.23 62.13 8.17
C SER A 25 11.45 62.06 9.68
N SER A 26 11.75 60.86 10.19
CA SER A 26 12.75 60.67 11.25
C SER A 26 13.22 59.22 11.30
N PRO A 27 14.52 58.98 11.52
CA PRO A 27 15.10 57.66 11.66
C PRO A 27 14.88 57.16 13.09
N LEU A 28 14.59 55.87 13.29
CA LEU A 28 15.06 55.04 14.41
C LEU A 28 14.38 53.66 14.41
N LEU A 29 15.23 52.65 14.24
CA LEU A 29 15.25 51.33 14.88
C LEU A 29 14.03 50.39 14.77
N SER A 30 14.26 49.35 13.95
CA SER A 30 13.55 48.06 13.82
C SER A 30 12.13 48.13 13.28
N SER A 31 11.93 47.49 12.12
CA SER A 31 10.61 47.24 11.53
C SER A 31 9.93 46.08 12.29
N PRO A 32 8.91 46.32 13.14
CA PRO A 32 8.11 45.22 13.66
C PRO A 32 7.25 44.67 12.52
N LEU A 33 7.47 43.41 12.14
CA LEU A 33 6.57 42.70 11.25
C LEU A 33 5.34 42.26 12.07
N LEU A 34 4.22 42.97 11.86
CA LEU A 34 2.90 42.58 12.35
C LEU A 34 2.16 41.82 11.26
N SER A 35 1.95 40.51 11.43
CA SER A 35 1.01 39.74 10.61
C SER A 35 -0.30 39.53 11.38
N SER A 36 -1.42 39.98 10.82
CA SER A 36 -2.77 39.67 11.29
C SER A 36 -3.55 39.02 10.14
N PRO A 37 -4.24 37.88 10.33
CA PRO A 37 -5.23 37.41 9.37
C PRO A 37 -6.51 38.23 9.56
N LEU A 38 -7.00 38.95 8.54
CA LEU A 38 -8.40 39.41 8.48
C LEU A 38 -8.72 39.98 7.09
N LEU A 39 -9.90 39.65 6.56
CA LEU A 39 -10.49 40.28 5.38
C LEU A 39 -12.00 40.38 5.60
N SER A 40 -12.55 41.59 5.48
CA SER A 40 -13.98 41.79 5.21
C SER A 40 -14.24 43.21 4.70
N SER A 41 -14.93 43.35 3.55
CA SER A 41 -16.21 44.08 3.36
C SER A 41 -16.42 44.43 1.84
N PRO A 42 -17.51 45.11 1.40
CA PRO A 42 -18.51 44.48 0.54
C PRO A 42 -18.69 45.19 -0.83
N LEU A 43 -19.10 44.47 -1.89
CA LEU A 43 -20.19 44.83 -2.82
C LEU A 43 -20.21 43.95 -4.08
N LEU A 44 -21.43 43.89 -4.62
CA LEU A 44 -22.00 43.04 -5.67
C LEU A 44 -21.29 43.01 -7.04
N SER A 45 -21.39 41.82 -7.65
CA SER A 45 -21.58 41.50 -9.08
C SER A 45 -20.37 41.53 -10.03
N SER A 46 -19.89 40.33 -10.39
CA SER A 46 -19.55 39.94 -11.77
C SER A 46 -19.31 38.41 -11.89
N PRO A 47 -19.45 37.83 -13.09
CA PRO A 47 -19.92 36.45 -13.27
C PRO A 47 -18.81 35.40 -13.23
N LEU A 48 -19.18 34.24 -12.68
CA LEU A 48 -18.66 32.89 -12.97
C LEU A 48 -17.26 32.78 -13.58
N LEU A 49 -16.27 32.52 -12.72
CA LEU A 49 -15.18 31.58 -13.01
C LEU A 49 -14.87 30.82 -11.71
N SER A 50 -14.94 29.50 -11.82
CA SER A 50 -14.78 28.49 -10.78
C SER A 50 -13.45 28.61 -10.03
N SER A 51 -13.53 28.69 -8.69
CA SER A 51 -12.70 28.03 -7.65
C SER A 51 -11.19 27.77 -7.91
N PRO A 52 -10.33 27.98 -6.88
CA PRO A 52 -10.49 27.28 -5.60
C PRO A 52 -10.64 28.20 -4.38
N LEU A 53 -11.88 28.27 -3.88
CA LEU A 53 -12.27 28.48 -2.48
C LEU A 53 -11.47 29.51 -1.63
N LEU A 54 -11.83 30.79 -1.78
CA LEU A 54 -11.55 31.87 -0.82
C LEU A 54 -12.62 32.00 0.29
N SER A 55 -13.54 31.05 0.43
CA SER A 55 -14.40 30.95 1.61
C SER A 55 -14.43 29.52 2.13
N SER A 56 -13.90 29.31 3.33
CA SER A 56 -14.32 28.18 4.17
C SER A 56 -15.43 28.69 5.07
N ARG A 57 -16.59 28.03 5.10
CA ARG A 57 -17.45 28.13 6.28
C ARG A 57 -16.57 27.76 7.47
N LEU A 58 -16.47 28.65 8.46
CA LEU A 58 -15.94 28.30 9.78
C LEU A 58 -16.84 27.21 10.34
N VAL A 59 -16.47 25.96 10.08
CA VAL A 59 -17.05 24.82 10.77
C VAL A 59 -16.53 24.93 12.19
N SER A 60 -17.43 25.23 13.13
CA SER A 60 -17.17 25.26 14.56
C SER A 60 -16.63 23.90 15.00
N SER A 61 -15.30 23.77 14.98
CA SER A 61 -14.58 22.57 15.35
C SER A 61 -13.59 22.94 16.44
N PRO A 62 -13.49 22.14 17.51
CA PRO A 62 -12.56 22.42 18.59
C PRO A 62 -11.11 22.35 18.07
N LEU A 63 -10.27 23.25 18.55
CA LEU A 63 -8.83 23.17 18.35
C LEU A 63 -8.30 21.91 19.02
N GLN A 64 -7.83 20.94 18.23
CA GLN A 64 -7.29 19.69 18.75
C GLN A 64 -5.87 19.88 19.31
N VAL A 65 -5.11 20.77 18.68
CA VAL A 65 -3.72 21.06 19.04
C VAL A 65 -3.49 22.55 18.82
N PHE A 66 -2.88 23.21 19.81
CA PHE A 66 -2.42 24.58 19.67
C PHE A 66 -1.05 24.70 20.36
N ARG A 67 0.01 24.79 19.55
CA ARG A 67 1.39 24.93 20.02
C ARG A 67 2.03 26.16 19.38
N SER A 68 2.56 27.03 20.24
CA SER A 68 3.24 28.26 19.87
C SER A 68 4.66 28.03 19.38
N GLY A 69 5.08 28.80 18.37
CA GLY A 69 6.48 28.96 18.01
C GLY A 69 7.07 30.14 18.80
N GLU A 70 7.89 29.85 19.80
CA GLU A 70 8.44 30.83 20.76
C GLU A 70 9.95 31.00 20.57
N GLY A 71 10.58 31.96 21.24
CA GLY A 71 12.03 32.15 21.21
C GLY A 71 12.46 33.61 21.21
N MET A 72 13.78 33.84 21.19
CA MET A 72 14.37 35.18 21.24
C MET A 72 13.90 36.08 20.10
N GLY A 73 13.24 37.19 20.46
CA GLY A 73 12.68 38.15 19.51
C GLY A 73 11.35 37.69 18.89
N ILE A 74 10.65 36.74 19.49
CA ILE A 74 9.25 36.43 19.18
C ILE A 74 8.38 36.82 20.37
N ARG A 75 7.34 37.61 20.09
CA ARG A 75 6.26 37.96 21.03
C ARG A 75 4.95 37.38 20.50
N LEU A 76 4.15 36.82 21.42
CA LEU A 76 2.85 36.24 21.11
C LEU A 76 1.77 36.96 21.90
N ASP A 77 0.73 37.43 21.21
CA ASP A 77 -0.46 38.01 21.81
C ASP A 77 -1.66 37.14 21.37
N SER A 78 -2.07 36.21 22.24
CA SER A 78 -3.17 35.27 21.96
C SER A 78 -4.51 35.79 22.47
N ALA A 79 -5.57 35.63 21.68
CA ALA A 79 -6.90 36.12 22.02
C ALA A 79 -7.73 35.08 22.78
N SER A 80 -7.71 33.79 22.38
CA SER A 80 -8.48 32.69 23.01
C SER A 80 -8.12 31.28 22.46
N ALA A 81 -6.90 31.07 21.97
CA ALA A 81 -6.53 29.81 21.30
C ALA A 81 -5.79 28.87 22.27
N PHE A 82 -6.46 27.79 22.68
CA PHE A 82 -5.89 26.71 23.50
C PHE A 82 -6.47 25.35 23.06
N PRO A 83 -5.80 24.21 23.38
CA PRO A 83 -6.35 22.88 23.08
C PRO A 83 -7.73 22.69 23.70
N GLY A 84 -8.73 22.35 22.89
CA GLY A 84 -10.14 22.21 23.26
C GLY A 84 -11.01 23.43 22.98
N ALA A 85 -10.43 24.61 22.69
CA ALA A 85 -11.20 25.82 22.41
C ALA A 85 -12.03 25.67 21.12
N VAL A 86 -13.32 25.98 21.18
CA VAL A 86 -14.22 26.03 20.01
C VAL A 86 -14.23 27.44 19.45
N ILE A 87 -13.80 27.59 18.19
CA ILE A 87 -13.76 28.90 17.54
C ILE A 87 -15.16 29.27 17.06
N SER A 88 -15.69 30.36 17.61
CA SER A 88 -17.01 30.88 17.27
C SER A 88 -16.99 31.54 15.89
N PRO A 89 -18.02 31.33 15.04
CA PRO A 89 -18.16 32.06 13.78
C PRO A 89 -18.66 33.50 13.97
N HIS A 90 -18.99 33.92 15.21
CA HIS A 90 -19.57 35.23 15.50
C HIS A 90 -18.54 36.35 15.69
N TYR A 91 -17.25 36.02 15.78
CA TYR A 91 -16.15 36.97 15.94
C TYR A 91 -15.15 36.84 14.78
N ASP A 92 -14.15 37.72 14.77
CA ASP A 92 -13.02 37.59 13.86
C ASP A 92 -12.26 36.28 14.09
N SER A 93 -11.64 35.76 13.04
CA SER A 93 -10.94 34.47 13.06
C SER A 93 -9.53 34.55 13.68
N LEU A 94 -9.26 35.55 14.53
CA LEU A 94 -7.96 35.77 15.14
C LEU A 94 -7.65 34.70 16.19
N LEU A 95 -6.62 33.87 15.92
CA LEU A 95 -6.12 32.88 16.88
C LEU A 95 -5.01 33.46 17.78
N VAL A 96 -3.99 34.05 17.15
CA VAL A 96 -2.80 34.60 17.80
C VAL A 96 -2.12 35.62 16.90
N LYS A 97 -1.59 36.69 17.48
CA LYS A 97 -0.65 37.59 16.80
C LYS A 97 0.76 37.13 17.11
N VAL A 98 1.55 36.94 16.06
CA VAL A 98 2.97 36.63 16.16
C VAL A 98 3.73 37.87 15.73
N ILE A 99 4.63 38.34 16.58
CA ILE A 99 5.44 39.54 16.33
C ILE A 99 6.90 39.14 16.41
N ALA A 100 7.66 39.41 15.35
CA ALA A 100 9.08 39.09 15.29
C ALA A 100 9.92 40.37 15.27
N SER A 101 11.02 40.38 16.03
CA SER A 101 12.00 41.47 16.08
C SER A 101 13.41 41.00 15.71
N GLY A 102 14.06 41.81 14.88
CA GLY A 102 15.41 41.59 14.37
C GLY A 102 16.11 42.92 14.05
N LYS A 103 17.41 42.84 13.77
CA LYS A 103 18.22 44.00 13.39
C LYS A 103 17.86 44.60 12.03
N ASP A 104 17.32 43.77 11.14
CA ASP A 104 16.90 44.10 9.77
C ASP A 104 15.68 43.26 9.38
N MET A 105 15.06 43.60 8.25
CA MET A 105 13.86 42.94 7.73
C MET A 105 14.09 41.45 7.52
N SER A 106 15.22 41.06 6.90
CA SER A 106 15.54 39.67 6.62
C SER A 106 15.67 38.83 7.89
N THR A 107 16.30 39.36 8.94
CA THR A 107 16.43 38.68 10.24
C THR A 107 15.08 38.54 10.95
N ALA A 108 14.26 39.61 10.94
CA ALA A 108 12.92 39.56 11.52
C ALA A 108 12.02 38.56 10.77
N ALA A 109 12.07 38.56 9.42
CA ALA A 109 11.35 37.64 8.57
C ALA A 109 11.81 36.19 8.77
N ALA A 110 13.12 35.93 8.89
CA ALA A 110 13.64 34.59 9.17
C ALA A 110 13.17 34.06 10.53
N LYS A 111 13.18 34.90 11.58
CA LYS A 111 12.64 34.53 12.90
C LYS A 111 11.14 34.26 12.86
N MET A 112 10.37 35.10 12.16
CA MET A 112 8.94 34.91 11.94
C MET A 112 8.69 33.59 11.20
N HIS A 113 9.40 33.36 10.10
CA HIS A 113 9.27 32.16 9.29
C HIS A 113 9.55 30.90 10.12
N ARG A 114 10.59 30.91 10.97
CA ARG A 114 10.88 29.83 11.91
C ARG A 114 9.76 29.66 12.94
N ALA A 115 9.27 30.74 13.55
CA ALA A 115 8.18 30.68 14.53
C ALA A 115 6.92 30.05 13.91
N LEU A 116 6.51 30.52 12.73
CA LEU A 116 5.39 29.96 11.96
C LEU A 116 5.61 28.49 11.57
N SER A 117 6.85 28.11 11.25
CA SER A 117 7.23 26.72 10.94
C SER A 117 7.16 25.79 12.17
N GLU A 118 7.28 26.34 13.38
CA GLU A 118 7.17 25.61 14.64
C GLU A 118 5.73 25.55 15.17
N PHE A 119 4.88 26.52 14.79
CA PHE A 119 3.47 26.52 15.16
C PHE A 119 2.80 25.20 14.74
N ARG A 120 2.03 24.62 15.65
CA ARG A 120 1.19 23.44 15.37
C ARG A 120 -0.23 23.74 15.78
N VAL A 121 -1.07 24.04 14.79
CA VAL A 121 -2.51 24.25 14.96
C VAL A 121 -3.25 23.12 14.24
N ARG A 122 -4.14 22.43 14.94
CA ARG A 122 -4.98 21.33 14.40
C ARG A 122 -6.43 21.54 14.82
N GLY A 123 -7.36 21.02 14.03
CA GLY A 123 -8.81 21.25 14.17
C GLY A 123 -9.33 22.25 13.14
N VAL A 124 -8.57 23.31 12.86
CA VAL A 124 -8.91 24.33 11.85
C VAL A 124 -7.78 24.51 10.84
N LYS A 125 -8.12 24.95 9.62
CA LYS A 125 -7.13 25.42 8.64
C LYS A 125 -6.60 26.79 9.06
N THR A 126 -5.33 27.08 8.75
CA THR A 126 -4.69 28.36 9.06
C THR A 126 -4.05 28.97 7.82
N ASN A 127 -3.79 30.27 7.85
CA ASN A 127 -3.09 31.00 6.79
C ASN A 127 -1.56 30.94 6.91
N ILE A 128 -1.01 30.07 7.77
CA ILE A 128 0.45 29.94 7.99
C ILE A 128 1.23 29.72 6.68
N PRO A 129 0.82 28.80 5.76
CA PRO A 129 1.57 28.58 4.52
C PRO A 129 1.64 29.83 3.63
N PHE A 130 0.55 30.59 3.56
CA PHE A 130 0.52 31.87 2.83
C PHE A 130 1.51 32.88 3.43
N LEU A 131 1.51 33.03 4.76
CA LEU A 131 2.44 33.92 5.44
C LEU A 131 3.90 33.50 5.22
N GLN A 132 4.20 32.20 5.20
CA GLN A 132 5.53 31.69 4.89
C GLN A 132 5.98 32.03 3.46
N ASN A 133 5.06 31.93 2.48
CA ASN A 133 5.32 32.33 1.10
C ASN A 133 5.63 33.84 1.00
N VAL A 134 4.85 34.69 1.70
CA VAL A 134 5.11 36.14 1.77
C VAL A 134 6.48 36.43 2.36
N LEU A 135 6.82 35.79 3.49
CA LEU A 135 8.11 35.98 4.19
C LEU A 135 9.32 35.46 3.40
N SER A 136 9.09 34.66 2.36
CA SER A 136 10.13 34.13 1.48
C SER A 136 10.23 34.89 0.15
N ASN A 137 9.31 35.82 -0.12
CA ASN A 137 9.30 36.58 -1.37
C ASN A 137 10.35 37.71 -1.34
N HIS A 138 11.11 37.84 -2.43
CA HIS A 138 12.19 38.82 -2.54
C HIS A 138 11.70 40.27 -2.44
N GLN A 139 10.56 40.61 -3.04
CA GLN A 139 9.99 41.97 -2.95
C GLN A 139 9.66 42.33 -1.49
N PHE A 140 9.09 41.38 -0.75
CA PHE A 140 8.77 41.56 0.67
C PHE A 140 10.04 41.73 1.53
N LEU A 141 11.04 40.85 1.34
CA LEU A 141 12.30 40.91 2.09
C LEU A 141 13.07 42.22 1.87
N HIS A 142 12.98 42.80 0.67
CA HIS A 142 13.62 44.06 0.31
C HIS A 142 12.72 45.29 0.52
N SER A 143 11.53 45.12 1.10
CA SER A 143 10.56 46.21 1.35
C SER A 143 10.17 46.98 0.09
N THR A 144 10.19 46.33 -1.08
CA THR A 144 9.76 46.87 -2.38
C THR A 144 8.34 46.38 -2.69
N VAL A 145 7.41 46.60 -1.76
CA VAL A 145 6.02 46.15 -1.87
C VAL A 145 5.08 47.34 -1.75
N ASP A 146 3.94 47.27 -2.43
CA ASP A 146 2.83 48.19 -2.28
C ASP A 146 1.53 47.42 -1.99
N THR A 147 0.38 48.09 -2.09
CA THR A 147 -0.93 47.49 -1.82
C THR A 147 -1.36 46.46 -2.86
N GLN A 148 -0.73 46.41 -4.05
CA GLN A 148 -1.03 45.46 -5.12
C GLN A 148 -0.13 44.22 -5.06
N PHE A 149 0.91 44.21 -4.24
CA PHE A 149 1.88 43.11 -4.11
C PHE A 149 1.25 41.70 -4.11
N ILE A 150 0.20 41.47 -3.33
CA ILE A 150 -0.43 40.14 -3.24
C ILE A 150 -1.13 39.77 -4.56
N ASP A 151 -1.82 40.74 -5.19
CA ASP A 151 -2.56 40.53 -6.43
C ASP A 151 -1.61 40.30 -7.62
N GLU A 152 -0.44 40.94 -7.61
CA GLU A 152 0.60 40.78 -8.63
C GLU A 152 1.42 39.49 -8.47
N ASN A 153 1.45 38.91 -7.26
CA ASN A 153 2.24 37.72 -6.94
C ASN A 153 1.32 36.50 -6.70
N GLN A 154 0.64 36.05 -7.75
CA GLN A 154 -0.28 34.89 -7.69
C GLN A 154 0.39 33.59 -7.20
N ASN A 155 1.71 33.47 -7.34
CA ASN A 155 2.49 32.36 -6.81
C ASN A 155 2.45 32.25 -5.27
N LEU A 156 2.09 33.31 -4.54
CA LEU A 156 1.91 33.27 -3.09
C LEU A 156 0.79 32.31 -2.65
N PHE A 157 -0.19 32.06 -3.53
CA PHE A 157 -1.30 31.14 -3.29
C PHE A 157 -0.97 29.68 -3.63
N VAL A 158 0.21 29.41 -4.18
CA VAL A 158 0.72 28.06 -4.40
C VAL A 158 1.26 27.54 -3.06
N MET A 159 0.35 26.99 -2.25
CA MET A 159 0.67 26.47 -0.92
C MET A 159 1.14 25.01 -1.01
N LYS A 160 2.35 24.73 -0.52
CA LYS A 160 2.82 23.35 -0.42
C LYS A 160 2.03 22.60 0.66
N PRO A 161 1.40 21.45 0.36
CA PRO A 161 0.72 20.65 1.36
C PRO A 161 1.70 20.20 2.45
N VAL A 162 1.39 20.47 3.72
CA VAL A 162 2.21 20.00 4.83
C VAL A 162 1.95 18.50 5.05
N GLN A 163 3.00 17.68 4.94
CA GLN A 163 2.90 16.25 5.19
C GLN A 163 2.57 15.97 6.67
N ASN A 164 1.51 15.18 6.91
CA ASN A 164 1.07 14.81 8.26
C ASN A 164 1.27 13.31 8.56
N ARG A 165 2.44 12.78 8.20
CA ARG A 165 2.72 11.33 8.23
C ARG A 165 2.50 10.69 9.60
N ALA A 166 2.99 11.33 10.67
CA ALA A 166 2.81 10.80 12.02
C ALA A 166 1.33 10.68 12.42
N GLN A 167 0.50 11.70 12.13
CA GLN A 167 -0.94 11.61 12.43
C GLN A 167 -1.63 10.52 11.61
N LYS A 168 -1.27 10.37 10.33
CA LYS A 168 -1.83 9.31 9.47
C LYS A 168 -1.46 7.92 10.00
N LEU A 169 -0.22 7.76 10.47
CA LEU A 169 0.24 6.51 11.09
C LEU A 169 -0.50 6.21 12.41
N LEU A 170 -0.70 7.22 13.27
CA LEU A 170 -1.53 7.07 14.47
C LEU A 170 -2.97 6.71 14.10
N HIS A 171 -3.50 7.26 13.02
CA HIS A 171 -4.84 6.94 12.53
C HIS A 171 -4.92 5.48 12.07
N TYR A 172 -3.89 4.95 11.42
CA TYR A 172 -3.80 3.54 11.06
C TYR A 172 -3.74 2.64 12.29
N LEU A 173 -2.83 2.92 13.23
CA LEU A 173 -2.69 2.15 14.46
C LEU A 173 -4.00 2.17 15.26
N GLY A 174 -4.66 3.33 15.37
CA GLY A 174 -5.98 3.45 15.99
C GLY A 174 -7.05 2.67 15.24
N HIS A 175 -7.03 2.65 13.90
CA HIS A 175 -7.92 1.83 13.10
C HIS A 175 -7.77 0.34 13.42
N VAL A 176 -6.53 -0.15 13.48
CA VAL A 176 -6.25 -1.56 13.80
C VAL A 176 -6.66 -1.91 15.23
N MET A 177 -6.43 -1.02 16.20
CA MET A 177 -6.87 -1.24 17.59
C MET A 177 -8.40 -1.35 17.74
N VAL A 178 -9.18 -0.64 16.91
CA VAL A 178 -10.65 -0.64 17.00
C VAL A 178 -11.27 -1.71 16.12
N ASN A 179 -10.80 -1.87 14.89
CA ASN A 179 -11.43 -2.69 13.85
C ASN A 179 -10.68 -4.00 13.54
N GLY A 180 -9.48 -4.18 14.10
CA GLY A 180 -8.58 -5.27 13.73
C GLY A 180 -7.77 -5.00 12.45
N PRO A 181 -6.98 -5.99 11.98
CA PRO A 181 -6.14 -5.85 10.80
C PRO A 181 -6.95 -5.46 9.57
N THR A 182 -6.41 -4.53 8.78
CA THR A 182 -6.97 -4.18 7.46
C THR A 182 -6.75 -5.29 6.44
N THR A 183 -5.70 -6.09 6.63
CA THR A 183 -5.37 -7.22 5.75
C THR A 183 -6.05 -8.49 6.27
N PRO A 184 -6.85 -9.19 5.45
CA PRO A 184 -7.51 -10.41 5.89
C PRO A 184 -6.50 -11.48 6.34
N ILE A 185 -6.67 -11.98 7.57
CA ILE A 185 -5.88 -13.09 8.12
C ILE A 185 -6.77 -14.34 8.09
N PRO A 186 -6.44 -15.35 7.26
CA PRO A 186 -7.28 -16.55 7.10
C PRO A 186 -7.21 -17.50 8.30
N VAL A 187 -6.28 -17.27 9.23
CA VAL A 187 -6.02 -18.11 10.40
C VAL A 187 -6.24 -17.34 11.70
N LYS A 188 -6.71 -18.03 12.74
CA LYS A 188 -6.91 -17.45 14.09
C LYS A 188 -5.65 -17.52 14.96
N ALA A 189 -4.49 -17.74 14.36
CA ALA A 189 -3.22 -17.85 15.09
C ALA A 189 -2.83 -16.48 15.65
N LYS A 190 -2.40 -16.46 16.92
CA LYS A 190 -1.84 -15.24 17.52
C LYS A 190 -0.39 -15.05 17.04
N PRO A 191 0.08 -13.81 16.86
CA PRO A 191 1.49 -13.59 16.55
C PRO A 191 2.41 -14.11 17.66
N SER A 192 3.61 -14.49 17.25
CA SER A 192 4.70 -14.83 18.17
C SER A 192 4.96 -13.66 19.14
N SER A 193 5.17 -13.99 20.41
CA SER A 193 5.65 -13.02 21.42
C SER A 193 7.15 -12.82 21.37
N ILE A 194 7.87 -13.61 20.56
CA ILE A 194 9.32 -13.57 20.42
C ILE A 194 9.65 -12.76 19.16
N ASP A 195 10.44 -11.70 19.35
CA ASP A 195 11.05 -10.98 18.24
C ASP A 195 12.16 -11.83 17.62
N PRO A 196 12.23 -11.93 16.28
CA PRO A 196 13.26 -12.71 15.61
C PRO A 196 14.63 -12.09 15.85
N VAL A 197 15.60 -12.94 16.19
CA VAL A 197 17.00 -12.54 16.31
C VAL A 197 17.56 -12.32 14.90
N ILE A 198 18.01 -11.10 14.63
CA ILE A 198 18.68 -10.77 13.37
C ILE A 198 20.16 -11.19 13.51
N PRO A 199 20.69 -12.03 12.62
CA PRO A 199 22.10 -12.40 12.64
C PRO A 199 23.03 -11.19 12.52
N THR A 200 24.20 -11.26 13.15
CA THR A 200 25.23 -10.23 13.02
C THR A 200 25.82 -10.22 11.63
N VAL A 201 26.00 -9.03 11.06
CA VAL A 201 26.58 -8.82 9.72
C VAL A 201 27.98 -8.24 9.87
N PRO A 202 28.99 -8.76 9.13
CA PRO A 202 30.33 -8.19 9.12
C PRO A 202 30.32 -6.69 8.76
N MET A 203 31.26 -5.92 9.32
CA MET A 203 31.47 -4.53 8.90
C MET A 203 32.18 -4.48 7.54
N GLY A 204 31.78 -3.53 6.69
CA GLY A 204 32.34 -3.31 5.36
C GLY A 204 31.39 -3.74 4.25
N ASP A 205 31.87 -3.67 3.00
CA ASP A 205 31.09 -4.09 1.84
C ASP A 205 31.05 -5.62 1.71
N PRO A 206 29.96 -6.18 1.14
CA PRO A 206 29.87 -7.61 0.88
C PRO A 206 30.90 -8.05 -0.17
N SER A 207 31.26 -9.34 -0.15
CA SER A 207 32.14 -9.92 -1.17
C SER A 207 31.52 -9.85 -2.57
N LEU A 208 32.35 -9.76 -3.60
CA LEU A 208 31.87 -9.78 -4.98
C LEU A 208 31.04 -11.04 -5.26
N GLY A 209 30.02 -10.89 -6.10
CA GLY A 209 29.12 -11.94 -6.52
C GLY A 209 28.88 -11.93 -8.03
N PHE A 210 27.93 -12.75 -8.49
CA PHE A 210 27.64 -12.85 -9.91
C PHE A 210 27.07 -11.56 -10.53
N ARG A 211 26.54 -10.63 -9.71
CA ARG A 211 26.09 -9.34 -10.21
C ARG A 211 27.25 -8.49 -10.71
N ASP A 212 28.41 -8.58 -10.07
CA ASP A 212 29.61 -7.86 -10.51
C ASP A 212 30.07 -8.34 -11.89
N VAL A 213 29.97 -9.65 -12.16
CA VAL A 213 30.23 -10.22 -13.49
C VAL A 213 29.22 -9.70 -14.50
N LEU A 214 27.93 -9.72 -14.16
CA LEU A 214 26.87 -9.21 -15.03
C LEU A 214 27.06 -7.74 -15.39
N LEU A 215 27.39 -6.88 -14.42
CA LEU A 215 27.62 -5.46 -14.64
C LEU A 215 28.87 -5.19 -15.50
N ARG A 216 29.91 -6.01 -15.35
CA ARG A 216 31.17 -5.85 -16.09
C ARG A 216 31.10 -6.40 -17.51
N GLU A 217 30.46 -7.56 -17.69
CA GLU A 217 30.56 -8.36 -18.92
C GLU A 217 29.22 -8.55 -19.65
N GLY A 218 28.14 -7.99 -19.11
CA GLY A 218 26.80 -8.09 -19.69
C GLY A 218 26.16 -9.48 -19.55
N PRO A 219 24.94 -9.65 -20.07
CA PRO A 219 24.17 -10.90 -19.96
C PRO A 219 24.90 -12.14 -20.50
N GLU A 220 25.60 -12.02 -21.63
CA GLU A 220 26.35 -13.14 -22.22
C GLU A 220 27.57 -13.52 -21.39
N GLY A 221 28.29 -12.53 -20.83
CA GLY A 221 29.40 -12.78 -19.91
C GLY A 221 28.93 -13.46 -18.63
N PHE A 222 27.81 -13.01 -18.07
CA PHE A 222 27.16 -13.67 -16.94
C PHE A 222 26.81 -15.14 -17.25
N ALA A 223 26.14 -15.40 -18.38
CA ALA A 223 25.77 -16.77 -18.76
C ALA A 223 26.99 -17.69 -18.90
N LYS A 224 28.08 -17.19 -19.52
CA LYS A 224 29.35 -17.93 -19.61
C LYS A 224 29.96 -18.22 -18.25
N ALA A 225 29.94 -17.24 -17.34
CA ALA A 225 30.47 -17.41 -15.99
C ALA A 225 29.67 -18.43 -15.17
N VAL A 226 28.33 -18.44 -15.32
CA VAL A 226 27.45 -19.45 -14.71
C VAL A 226 27.79 -20.84 -15.24
N ARG A 227 27.90 -21.00 -16.57
CA ARG A 227 28.25 -22.29 -17.18
C ARG A 227 29.65 -22.79 -16.79
N ALA A 228 30.60 -21.88 -16.61
CA ALA A 228 31.97 -22.20 -16.22
C ALA A 228 32.13 -22.47 -14.72
N HIS A 229 31.09 -22.23 -13.90
CA HIS A 229 31.17 -22.41 -12.46
C HIS A 229 31.36 -23.90 -12.10
N PRO A 230 32.37 -24.24 -11.28
CA PRO A 230 32.53 -25.61 -10.80
C PRO A 230 31.53 -25.91 -9.69
N GLY A 231 30.62 -26.85 -9.92
CA GLY A 231 29.63 -27.27 -8.93
C GLY A 231 28.21 -26.78 -9.25
N LEU A 232 27.29 -26.99 -8.31
CA LEU A 232 25.90 -26.58 -8.45
C LEU A 232 25.69 -25.19 -7.86
N LEU A 233 25.10 -24.28 -8.63
CA LEU A 233 24.64 -23.00 -8.11
C LEU A 233 23.21 -23.08 -7.58
N LEU A 234 22.90 -22.24 -6.61
CA LEU A 234 21.57 -22.14 -6.01
C LEU A 234 20.95 -20.78 -6.32
N MET A 235 19.65 -20.78 -6.59
CA MET A 235 18.82 -19.58 -6.60
C MET A 235 17.90 -19.57 -5.38
N ASP A 236 17.95 -18.52 -4.57
CA ASP A 236 17.07 -18.39 -3.40
C ASP A 236 15.73 -17.75 -3.79
N THR A 237 14.64 -18.46 -3.49
CA THR A 237 13.25 -18.03 -3.73
C THR A 237 12.56 -17.50 -2.48
N THR A 238 13.25 -17.45 -1.34
CA THR A 238 12.70 -17.06 -0.03
C THR A 238 12.01 -15.69 -0.06
N PHE A 239 12.49 -14.76 -0.91
CA PHE A 239 11.99 -13.39 -1.00
C PHE A 239 10.79 -13.25 -1.96
N ARG A 240 10.42 -14.31 -2.71
CA ARG A 240 9.34 -14.30 -3.69
C ARG A 240 8.49 -15.56 -3.66
N ASP A 241 8.92 -16.66 -4.30
CA ASP A 241 8.05 -17.83 -4.52
C ASP A 241 7.72 -18.57 -3.22
N ALA A 242 8.67 -18.64 -2.29
CA ALA A 242 8.47 -19.41 -1.06
C ALA A 242 7.30 -18.90 -0.23
N HIS A 243 7.28 -17.60 0.05
CA HIS A 243 6.16 -16.99 0.78
C HIS A 243 4.92 -16.78 -0.08
N GLN A 244 5.04 -16.74 -1.41
CA GLN A 244 3.90 -16.80 -2.32
C GLN A 244 3.15 -18.13 -2.14
N SER A 245 3.87 -19.24 -2.03
CA SER A 245 3.31 -20.58 -1.80
C SER A 245 2.79 -20.80 -0.38
N LEU A 246 3.56 -20.42 0.64
CA LEU A 246 3.27 -20.78 2.04
C LEU A 246 2.43 -19.76 2.78
N LEU A 247 2.60 -18.47 2.46
CA LEU A 247 2.08 -17.34 3.24
C LEU A 247 1.25 -16.38 2.39
N ALA A 248 0.68 -16.88 1.28
CA ALA A 248 -0.14 -16.09 0.36
C ALA A 248 0.53 -14.76 -0.05
N THR A 249 1.86 -14.77 -0.24
CA THR A 249 2.65 -13.60 -0.66
C THR A 249 2.67 -12.44 0.35
N ARG A 250 2.43 -12.71 1.65
CA ARG A 250 2.25 -11.65 2.67
C ARG A 250 3.52 -11.22 3.41
N VAL A 251 4.71 -11.72 3.04
CA VAL A 251 5.96 -11.25 3.65
C VAL A 251 6.23 -9.80 3.23
N ARG A 252 6.48 -8.95 4.22
CA ARG A 252 6.57 -7.49 4.09
C ARG A 252 7.99 -7.03 3.84
N THR A 253 8.13 -5.86 3.21
CA THR A 253 9.43 -5.21 2.96
C THR A 253 10.22 -5.00 4.25
N HIS A 254 9.51 -4.69 5.34
CA HIS A 254 10.09 -4.54 6.69
C HIS A 254 10.96 -5.74 7.12
N ASP A 255 10.45 -6.96 6.93
CA ASP A 255 11.13 -8.18 7.38
C ASP A 255 12.27 -8.55 6.42
N LEU A 256 12.06 -8.40 5.12
CA LEU A 256 13.09 -8.67 4.10
C LEU A 256 14.32 -7.77 4.25
N LYS A 257 14.12 -6.47 4.53
CA LYS A 257 15.22 -5.51 4.73
C LYS A 257 16.11 -5.84 5.92
N LYS A 258 15.54 -6.42 6.98
CA LYS A 258 16.29 -6.76 8.20
C LYS A 258 17.32 -7.85 7.94
N ILE A 259 17.00 -8.81 7.07
CA ILE A 259 17.88 -9.95 6.77
C ILE A 259 18.71 -9.75 5.50
N ALA A 260 18.33 -8.82 4.61
CA ALA A 260 19.01 -8.58 3.34
C ALA A 260 20.55 -8.36 3.45
N PRO A 261 21.08 -7.57 4.41
CA PRO A 261 22.54 -7.44 4.55
C PRO A 261 23.23 -8.76 4.88
N TYR A 262 22.62 -9.59 5.74
CA TYR A 262 23.16 -10.93 6.02
C TYR A 262 23.19 -11.80 4.76
N VAL A 263 22.13 -11.78 3.95
CA VAL A 263 22.08 -12.50 2.67
C VAL A 263 23.21 -12.03 1.74
N SER A 264 23.39 -10.72 1.61
CA SER A 264 24.43 -10.12 0.76
C SER A 264 25.85 -10.54 1.17
N HIS A 265 26.15 -10.62 2.47
CA HIS A 265 27.48 -11.00 2.97
C HIS A 265 27.74 -12.50 2.95
N ASN A 266 26.73 -13.31 3.30
CA ASN A 266 26.92 -14.74 3.57
C ASN A 266 26.50 -15.64 2.40
N PHE A 267 25.76 -15.11 1.43
CA PHE A 267 25.27 -15.83 0.26
C PHE A 267 25.64 -15.12 -1.05
N ASN A 268 26.83 -14.49 -1.08
CA ASN A 268 27.34 -13.76 -2.25
C ASN A 268 27.52 -14.64 -3.51
N ASN A 269 27.66 -15.95 -3.33
CA ASN A 269 27.81 -16.94 -4.41
C ASN A 269 26.48 -17.47 -4.95
N LEU A 270 25.31 -16.97 -4.51
CA LEU A 270 24.03 -17.32 -5.14
C LEU A 270 24.05 -16.94 -6.63
N PHE A 271 23.44 -17.78 -7.47
CA PHE A 271 23.18 -17.45 -8.87
C PHE A 271 22.34 -16.17 -8.96
N SER A 272 21.26 -16.13 -8.20
CA SER A 272 20.42 -14.95 -8.03
C SER A 272 19.55 -15.08 -6.78
N LEU A 273 18.95 -13.95 -6.38
CA LEU A 273 17.90 -13.87 -5.38
C LEU A 273 16.60 -13.50 -6.09
N GLU A 274 15.64 -14.42 -6.10
CA GLU A 274 14.33 -14.14 -6.66
C GLU A 274 13.49 -13.39 -5.62
N ASN A 275 13.21 -12.13 -5.90
CA ASN A 275 12.57 -11.22 -4.93
C ASN A 275 11.43 -10.38 -5.51
N TRP A 276 11.07 -10.60 -6.77
CA TRP A 276 10.11 -9.75 -7.48
C TRP A 276 9.33 -10.47 -8.59
N GLY A 277 8.31 -9.81 -9.13
CA GLY A 277 7.39 -10.44 -10.07
C GLY A 277 6.47 -11.48 -9.41
N GLY A 278 5.84 -12.32 -10.23
CA GLY A 278 4.76 -13.18 -9.75
C GLY A 278 3.63 -12.35 -9.11
N ALA A 279 3.10 -12.81 -7.97
CA ALA A 279 2.01 -12.11 -7.28
C ALA A 279 2.48 -10.92 -6.42
N THR A 280 3.79 -10.75 -6.21
CA THR A 280 4.31 -9.77 -5.24
C THR A 280 3.95 -8.33 -5.59
N PHE A 281 3.88 -7.98 -6.87
CA PHE A 281 3.57 -6.63 -7.34
C PHE A 281 2.16 -6.18 -6.96
N ASP A 282 1.14 -6.99 -7.28
CA ASP A 282 -0.27 -6.74 -6.89
C ASP A 282 -0.45 -6.82 -5.38
N VAL A 283 0.09 -7.86 -4.74
CA VAL A 283 -0.12 -8.11 -3.31
C VAL A 283 0.49 -7.02 -2.43
N ALA A 284 1.68 -6.51 -2.80
CA ALA A 284 2.32 -5.41 -2.08
C ALA A 284 1.39 -4.19 -2.01
N MET A 285 0.79 -3.79 -3.12
CA MET A 285 -0.12 -2.63 -3.14
C MET A 285 -1.48 -2.95 -2.53
N ARG A 286 -2.09 -4.08 -2.90
CA ARG A 286 -3.48 -4.42 -2.56
C ARG A 286 -3.66 -4.79 -1.09
N PHE A 287 -2.73 -5.54 -0.53
CA PHE A 287 -2.91 -6.17 0.78
C PHE A 287 -1.90 -5.72 1.81
N LEU A 288 -0.68 -5.35 1.40
CA LEU A 288 0.36 -4.88 2.31
C LEU A 288 0.43 -3.34 2.35
N TYR A 289 -0.21 -2.69 1.39
CA TYR A 289 -0.22 -1.23 1.21
C TYR A 289 1.18 -0.62 1.19
N GLU A 290 2.10 -1.27 0.47
CA GLU A 290 3.47 -0.82 0.27
C GLU A 290 3.82 -0.81 -1.21
N CYS A 291 4.73 0.09 -1.60
CA CYS A 291 5.16 0.21 -2.98
C CYS A 291 6.12 -0.93 -3.35
N PRO A 292 5.81 -1.77 -4.36
CA PRO A 292 6.71 -2.84 -4.77
C PRO A 292 8.03 -2.28 -5.31
N TRP A 293 8.03 -1.12 -5.98
CA TRP A 293 9.23 -0.49 -6.53
C TRP A 293 10.19 -0.04 -5.44
N LYS A 294 9.65 0.59 -4.38
CA LYS A 294 10.43 0.95 -3.21
C LYS A 294 11.06 -0.28 -2.55
N ARG A 295 10.32 -1.40 -2.48
CA ARG A 295 10.88 -2.68 -2.02
C ARG A 295 12.08 -3.11 -2.87
N LEU A 296 11.97 -3.03 -4.20
CA LEU A 296 13.07 -3.38 -5.12
C LEU A 296 14.30 -2.49 -4.88
N GLN A 297 14.12 -1.16 -4.87
CA GLN A 297 15.18 -0.17 -4.69
C GLN A 297 15.89 -0.31 -3.33
N GLU A 298 15.11 -0.48 -2.25
CA GLU A 298 15.66 -0.62 -0.90
C GLU A 298 16.42 -1.93 -0.74
N LEU A 299 15.88 -3.05 -1.25
CA LEU A 299 16.59 -4.32 -1.24
C LEU A 299 17.85 -4.27 -2.10
N ARG A 300 17.81 -3.60 -3.26
CA ARG A 300 18.97 -3.44 -4.14
C ARG A 300 20.11 -2.71 -3.45
N THR A 301 19.77 -1.67 -2.69
CA THR A 301 20.76 -0.93 -1.88
C THR A 301 21.41 -1.82 -0.82
N LEU A 302 20.65 -2.76 -0.23
CA LEU A 302 21.13 -3.66 0.81
C LEU A 302 21.82 -4.94 0.27
N VAL A 303 21.58 -5.30 -0.99
CA VAL A 303 22.15 -6.48 -1.67
C VAL A 303 22.75 -6.05 -3.03
N PRO A 304 23.94 -5.40 -3.03
CA PRO A 304 24.53 -4.87 -4.25
C PRO A 304 25.22 -5.92 -5.13
N ASN A 305 25.54 -7.10 -4.60
CA ASN A 305 26.46 -8.09 -5.20
C ASN A 305 25.77 -9.36 -5.77
N VAL A 306 24.53 -9.65 -5.37
CA VAL A 306 23.75 -10.80 -5.88
C VAL A 306 22.75 -10.33 -6.95
N PRO A 307 22.66 -11.00 -8.12
CA PRO A 307 21.67 -10.65 -9.14
C PRO A 307 20.25 -10.76 -8.58
N PHE A 308 19.36 -9.82 -8.91
CA PHE A 308 17.94 -9.99 -8.61
C PHE A 308 17.22 -10.60 -9.79
N GLN A 309 16.35 -11.55 -9.47
CA GLN A 309 15.54 -12.24 -10.43
C GLN A 309 14.05 -11.98 -10.21
N MET A 310 13.32 -11.86 -11.30
CA MET A 310 11.87 -11.81 -11.29
C MET A 310 11.23 -12.85 -12.21
N LEU A 311 10.03 -13.27 -11.85
CA LEU A 311 9.15 -14.03 -12.73
C LEU A 311 8.30 -13.06 -13.57
N LEU A 312 8.45 -13.13 -14.89
CA LEU A 312 7.77 -12.28 -15.88
C LEU A 312 6.87 -13.12 -16.79
N ARG A 313 5.58 -12.79 -16.87
CA ARG A 313 4.67 -13.40 -17.86
C ARG A 313 4.83 -12.68 -19.19
N GLY A 314 5.26 -13.39 -20.23
CA GLY A 314 5.81 -12.76 -21.44
C GLY A 314 4.96 -11.66 -22.08
N ALA A 315 3.65 -11.86 -22.23
CA ALA A 315 2.76 -10.87 -22.85
C ALA A 315 2.03 -9.95 -21.86
N ASN A 316 2.25 -10.14 -20.55
CA ASN A 316 1.47 -9.45 -19.51
C ASN A 316 2.34 -8.81 -18.42
N ALA A 317 3.65 -8.95 -18.50
CA ALA A 317 4.60 -8.62 -17.46
C ALA A 317 4.21 -9.21 -16.09
N VAL A 318 3.63 -8.39 -15.23
CA VAL A 318 3.17 -8.78 -13.88
C VAL A 318 1.64 -8.74 -13.74
N GLY A 319 0.92 -8.33 -14.78
CA GLY A 319 -0.52 -8.09 -14.76
C GLY A 319 -1.40 -9.28 -15.13
N TYR A 320 -2.72 -9.13 -14.95
CA TYR A 320 -3.71 -10.18 -15.22
C TYR A 320 -4.55 -9.95 -16.50
N THR A 321 -4.48 -8.76 -17.11
CA THR A 321 -5.19 -8.44 -18.37
C THR A 321 -4.24 -8.50 -19.55
N ASN A 322 -4.74 -8.43 -20.78
CA ASN A 322 -3.89 -8.24 -21.95
C ASN A 322 -3.45 -6.77 -22.02
N TYR A 323 -2.18 -6.55 -22.36
CA TYR A 323 -1.60 -5.22 -22.50
C TYR A 323 -1.05 -5.04 -23.92
N PRO A 324 -1.04 -3.80 -24.44
CA PRO A 324 -0.29 -3.49 -25.65
C PRO A 324 1.21 -3.65 -25.39
N ASP A 325 1.96 -3.90 -26.46
CA ASP A 325 3.36 -4.33 -26.37
C ASP A 325 4.24 -3.29 -25.69
N ASN A 326 3.99 -2.02 -26.00
CA ASN A 326 4.75 -0.92 -25.41
C ASN A 326 4.66 -0.88 -23.88
N ALA A 327 3.57 -1.39 -23.28
CA ALA A 327 3.46 -1.54 -21.84
C ALA A 327 4.41 -2.60 -21.27
N VAL A 328 4.61 -3.71 -21.98
CA VAL A 328 5.55 -4.78 -21.57
C VAL A 328 7.00 -4.31 -21.73
N PHE A 329 7.32 -3.64 -22.85
CA PHE A 329 8.64 -3.04 -23.06
C PHE A 329 8.97 -2.01 -21.98
N LYS A 330 8.05 -1.07 -21.74
CA LYS A 330 8.25 -0.02 -20.74
C LYS A 330 8.38 -0.58 -19.32
N PHE A 331 7.60 -1.61 -18.98
CA PHE A 331 7.73 -2.28 -17.69
C PHE A 331 9.13 -2.88 -17.48
N CYS A 332 9.68 -3.57 -18.50
CA CYS A 332 11.01 -4.18 -18.38
C CYS A 332 12.13 -3.14 -18.27
N GLU A 333 12.01 -2.03 -19.01
CA GLU A 333 12.92 -0.88 -18.91
C GLU A 333 12.95 -0.32 -17.48
N VAL A 334 11.78 0.08 -16.94
CA VAL A 334 11.67 0.66 -15.59
C VAL A 334 12.10 -0.36 -14.52
N ALA A 335 11.82 -1.66 -14.71
CA ALA A 335 12.31 -2.71 -13.81
C ALA A 335 13.84 -2.83 -13.82
N LYS A 336 14.47 -2.77 -14.99
CA LYS A 336 15.94 -2.79 -15.10
C LYS A 336 16.56 -1.58 -14.41
N GLU A 337 16.06 -0.38 -14.69
CA GLU A 337 16.55 0.89 -14.11
C GLU A 337 16.48 0.88 -12.58
N ASN A 338 15.45 0.24 -12.03
CA ASN A 338 15.25 0.06 -10.60
C ASN A 338 16.07 -1.07 -9.97
N GLY A 339 16.88 -1.79 -10.76
CA GLY A 339 17.85 -2.77 -10.28
C GLY A 339 17.43 -4.23 -10.40
N MET A 340 16.47 -4.56 -11.28
CA MET A 340 16.24 -5.94 -11.71
C MET A 340 17.36 -6.41 -12.65
N ASP A 341 17.77 -7.67 -12.55
CA ASP A 341 18.89 -8.19 -13.34
C ASP A 341 18.47 -9.31 -14.30
N ILE A 342 17.69 -10.28 -13.81
CA ILE A 342 17.30 -11.48 -14.53
C ILE A 342 15.78 -11.54 -14.67
N PHE A 343 15.31 -11.71 -15.91
CA PHE A 343 13.91 -11.84 -16.24
C PHE A 343 13.63 -13.29 -16.66
N ARG A 344 12.98 -14.05 -15.77
CA ARG A 344 12.47 -15.39 -16.06
C ARG A 344 11.15 -15.26 -16.81
N VAL A 345 11.23 -15.36 -18.14
CA VAL A 345 10.10 -15.16 -19.05
C VAL A 345 9.39 -16.48 -19.32
N PHE A 346 8.11 -16.57 -18.94
CA PHE A 346 7.28 -17.75 -19.20
C PHE A 346 5.93 -17.36 -19.82
N ASP A 347 5.27 -18.34 -20.43
CA ASP A 347 3.85 -18.26 -20.79
C ASP A 347 3.09 -19.42 -20.15
N SER A 348 1.88 -19.16 -19.68
CA SER A 348 1.03 -20.14 -18.98
C SER A 348 0.66 -21.37 -19.83
N LEU A 349 0.78 -21.27 -21.15
CA LEU A 349 0.50 -22.34 -22.11
C LEU A 349 1.73 -22.74 -22.92
N ASN A 350 2.93 -22.23 -22.57
CA ASN A 350 4.12 -22.28 -23.41
C ASN A 350 3.88 -21.72 -24.83
N TYR A 351 3.04 -20.69 -24.96
CA TYR A 351 2.75 -20.06 -26.23
C TYR A 351 3.90 -19.15 -26.66
N LEU A 352 4.71 -19.64 -27.61
CA LEU A 352 5.95 -19.00 -28.07
C LEU A 352 5.82 -17.50 -28.40
N PRO A 353 4.80 -17.02 -29.15
CA PRO A 353 4.72 -15.59 -29.47
C PRO A 353 4.64 -14.67 -28.25
N ASN A 354 4.01 -15.12 -27.15
CA ASN A 354 3.98 -14.37 -25.90
C ASN A 354 5.34 -14.35 -25.22
N MET A 355 6.04 -15.49 -25.23
CA MET A 355 7.37 -15.62 -24.63
C MET A 355 8.38 -14.76 -25.37
N ILE A 356 8.40 -14.82 -26.71
CA ILE A 356 9.33 -14.07 -27.56
C ILE A 356 9.18 -12.56 -27.32
N LEU A 357 7.95 -12.03 -27.22
CA LEU A 357 7.73 -10.62 -26.87
C LEU A 357 8.37 -10.24 -25.53
N GLY A 358 8.13 -11.05 -24.49
CA GLY A 358 8.70 -10.78 -23.17
C GLY A 358 10.23 -10.91 -23.13
N MET A 359 10.77 -11.87 -23.87
CA MET A 359 12.22 -12.05 -24.04
C MET A 359 12.85 -10.85 -24.74
N GLU A 360 12.22 -10.36 -25.80
CA GLU A 360 12.67 -9.16 -26.51
C GLU A 360 12.58 -7.92 -25.62
N ALA A 361 11.50 -7.77 -24.85
CA ALA A 361 11.34 -6.66 -23.91
C ALA A 361 12.43 -6.67 -22.82
N ALA A 362 12.70 -7.82 -22.20
CA ALA A 362 13.76 -7.97 -21.21
C ALA A 362 15.16 -7.75 -21.80
N GLY A 363 15.42 -8.31 -22.99
CA GLY A 363 16.70 -8.15 -23.68
C GLY A 363 16.97 -6.72 -24.11
N ARG A 364 15.98 -6.01 -24.67
CA ARG A 364 16.11 -4.59 -25.03
C ARG A 364 16.32 -3.68 -23.82
N ALA A 365 15.76 -4.03 -22.67
CA ALA A 365 16.04 -3.34 -21.40
C ALA A 365 17.47 -3.62 -20.88
N GLY A 366 18.23 -4.55 -21.48
CA GLY A 366 19.58 -4.93 -21.00
C GLY A 366 19.56 -5.92 -19.84
N GLY A 367 18.46 -6.66 -19.67
CA GLY A 367 18.34 -7.73 -18.68
C GLY A 367 18.86 -9.08 -19.18
N VAL A 368 19.18 -9.98 -18.24
CA VAL A 368 19.42 -11.39 -18.58
C VAL A 368 18.09 -12.04 -18.92
N VAL A 369 17.98 -12.52 -20.16
CA VAL A 369 16.80 -13.26 -20.64
C VAL A 369 16.92 -14.73 -20.23
N GLU A 370 16.12 -15.14 -19.25
CA GLU A 370 15.95 -16.54 -18.87
C GLU A 370 14.62 -17.06 -19.45
N ALA A 371 14.70 -17.92 -20.48
CA ALA A 371 13.52 -18.45 -21.14
C ALA A 371 12.99 -19.68 -20.38
N ALA A 372 11.80 -19.57 -19.81
CA ALA A 372 11.24 -20.59 -18.92
C ALA A 372 10.13 -21.40 -19.59
N ILE A 373 10.38 -22.70 -19.74
CA ILE A 373 9.42 -23.69 -20.22
C ILE A 373 8.63 -24.25 -19.03
N SER A 374 7.31 -24.07 -19.04
CA SER A 374 6.44 -24.67 -18.03
C SER A 374 6.36 -26.19 -18.26
N TYR A 375 6.74 -26.98 -17.26
CA TYR A 375 6.72 -28.44 -17.33
C TYR A 375 5.35 -29.00 -16.93
N THR A 376 4.89 -30.00 -17.68
CA THR A 376 3.69 -30.78 -17.40
C THR A 376 3.79 -32.19 -18.00
N GLY A 377 2.89 -33.08 -17.63
CA GLY A 377 2.95 -34.48 -18.06
C GLY A 377 4.07 -35.25 -17.38
N ASP A 378 4.64 -36.23 -18.08
CA ASP A 378 5.75 -37.05 -17.60
C ASP A 378 6.56 -37.58 -18.78
N VAL A 379 7.77 -37.06 -19.01
CA VAL A 379 8.62 -37.48 -20.14
C VAL A 379 9.14 -38.91 -20.02
N SER A 380 9.07 -39.51 -18.83
CA SER A 380 9.44 -40.90 -18.60
C SER A 380 8.29 -41.88 -18.94
N ASP A 381 7.06 -41.39 -19.11
CA ASP A 381 5.88 -42.20 -19.38
C ASP A 381 5.60 -42.28 -20.90
N PRO A 382 5.84 -43.44 -21.55
CA PRO A 382 5.62 -43.61 -22.97
C PRO A 382 4.13 -43.57 -23.37
N MET A 383 3.18 -43.61 -22.43
CA MET A 383 1.76 -43.48 -22.73
C MET A 383 1.32 -42.00 -22.82
N ARG A 384 2.13 -41.05 -22.33
CA ARG A 384 1.80 -39.62 -22.29
C ARG A 384 2.48 -38.83 -23.42
N GLN A 385 2.05 -39.07 -24.65
CA GLN A 385 2.74 -38.55 -25.84
C GLN A 385 2.52 -37.06 -26.16
N LYS A 386 1.51 -36.39 -25.58
CA LYS A 386 1.22 -34.97 -25.89
C LYS A 386 2.37 -34.03 -25.48
N TYR A 387 2.94 -34.25 -24.29
CA TYR A 387 4.04 -33.47 -23.72
C TYR A 387 5.28 -34.37 -23.58
N SER A 388 5.72 -34.91 -24.72
CA SER A 388 6.87 -35.82 -24.80
C SER A 388 8.21 -35.08 -24.71
N LEU A 389 9.32 -35.83 -24.59
CA LEU A 389 10.66 -35.25 -24.67
C LEU A 389 10.86 -34.42 -25.95
N ALA A 390 10.36 -34.91 -27.09
CA ALA A 390 10.46 -34.21 -28.37
C ALA A 390 9.72 -32.86 -28.37
N TYR A 391 8.61 -32.74 -27.64
CA TYR A 391 7.91 -31.46 -27.46
C TYR A 391 8.81 -30.43 -26.76
N TYR A 392 9.45 -30.82 -25.64
CA TYR A 392 10.33 -29.93 -24.87
C TYR A 392 11.59 -29.54 -25.64
N VAL A 393 12.21 -30.49 -26.34
CA VAL A 393 13.39 -30.22 -27.19
C VAL A 393 13.04 -29.24 -28.31
N LYS A 394 11.91 -29.44 -29.01
CA LYS A 394 11.46 -28.52 -30.06
C LYS A 394 11.15 -27.12 -29.52
N LEU A 395 10.51 -27.03 -28.37
CA LEU A 395 10.23 -25.73 -27.76
C LEU A 395 11.53 -25.00 -27.39
N THR A 396 12.51 -25.74 -26.87
CA THR A 396 13.84 -25.20 -26.57
C THR A 396 14.54 -24.67 -27.82
N GLU A 397 14.47 -25.36 -28.96
CA GLU A 397 15.03 -24.88 -30.23
C GLU A 397 14.53 -23.48 -30.60
N GLU A 398 13.22 -23.26 -30.48
CA GLU A 398 12.59 -21.99 -30.84
C GLU A 398 12.99 -20.87 -29.85
N LEU A 399 13.07 -21.18 -28.56
CA LEU A 399 13.50 -20.22 -27.54
C LEU A 399 14.98 -19.85 -27.69
N MET A 400 15.85 -20.80 -28.04
CA MET A 400 17.27 -20.52 -28.27
C MET A 400 17.47 -19.54 -29.45
N LYS A 401 16.68 -19.68 -30.53
CA LYS A 401 16.70 -18.73 -31.66
C LYS A 401 16.28 -17.31 -31.26
N ALA A 402 15.51 -17.17 -30.18
CA ALA A 402 14.98 -15.90 -29.69
C ALA A 402 15.90 -15.17 -28.70
N GLY A 403 17.17 -15.58 -28.56
CA GLY A 403 18.15 -14.87 -27.72
C GLY A 403 18.11 -15.27 -26.24
N THR A 404 17.92 -16.56 -25.96
CA THR A 404 17.99 -17.11 -24.60
C THR A 404 19.41 -17.06 -24.06
N HIS A 405 19.62 -16.43 -22.90
CA HIS A 405 20.90 -16.47 -22.17
C HIS A 405 20.96 -17.66 -21.21
N VAL A 406 19.83 -17.96 -20.54
CA VAL A 406 19.67 -19.08 -19.59
C VAL A 406 18.39 -19.83 -19.93
N LEU A 407 18.46 -21.15 -20.06
CA LEU A 407 17.28 -21.99 -20.28
C LEU A 407 16.72 -22.43 -18.92
N CYS A 408 15.45 -22.15 -18.65
CA CYS A 408 14.78 -22.58 -17.43
C CYS A 408 13.72 -23.65 -17.71
N ILE A 409 13.70 -24.71 -16.90
CA ILE A 409 12.57 -25.63 -16.80
C ILE A 409 11.79 -25.29 -15.54
N LYS A 410 10.55 -24.81 -15.71
CA LYS A 410 9.66 -24.39 -14.62
C LYS A 410 8.60 -25.46 -14.36
N ASP A 411 8.85 -26.31 -13.38
CA ASP A 411 7.88 -27.27 -12.87
C ASP A 411 7.07 -26.67 -11.72
N MET A 412 6.05 -25.88 -12.08
CA MET A 412 5.20 -25.16 -11.14
C MET A 412 4.36 -26.05 -10.21
N ALA A 413 4.24 -27.35 -10.51
CA ALA A 413 3.37 -28.26 -9.78
C ALA A 413 4.13 -29.35 -9.00
N GLY A 414 5.45 -29.45 -9.16
CA GLY A 414 6.25 -30.51 -8.53
C GLY A 414 6.03 -31.89 -9.18
N LEU A 415 5.92 -31.92 -10.51
CA LEU A 415 5.69 -33.13 -11.30
C LEU A 415 6.98 -33.81 -11.77
N LEU A 416 8.11 -33.12 -11.76
CA LEU A 416 9.41 -33.68 -12.16
C LEU A 416 9.82 -34.76 -11.16
N LYS A 417 9.79 -36.01 -11.62
CA LYS A 417 10.39 -37.15 -10.89
C LYS A 417 11.89 -37.18 -11.16
N PRO A 418 12.70 -37.84 -10.29
CA PRO A 418 14.12 -38.02 -10.55
C PRO A 418 14.44 -38.62 -11.93
N GLU A 419 13.66 -39.61 -12.38
CA GLU A 419 13.89 -40.22 -13.69
C GLU A 419 13.52 -39.29 -14.85
N SER A 420 12.36 -38.64 -14.78
CA SER A 420 11.94 -37.64 -15.76
C SER A 420 12.96 -36.48 -15.84
N SER A 421 13.55 -36.12 -14.70
CA SER A 421 14.59 -35.10 -14.57
C SER A 421 15.86 -35.50 -15.32
N ARG A 422 16.36 -36.73 -15.12
CA ARG A 422 17.55 -37.22 -15.85
C ARG A 422 17.33 -37.21 -17.35
N ILE A 423 16.20 -37.78 -17.81
CA ILE A 423 15.88 -37.87 -19.23
C ILE A 423 15.81 -36.47 -19.87
N LEU A 424 15.06 -35.54 -19.25
CA LEU A 424 14.86 -34.21 -19.81
C LEU A 424 16.16 -33.40 -19.80
N ILE A 425 16.83 -33.31 -18.66
CA ILE A 425 17.99 -32.42 -18.50
C ILE A 425 19.19 -32.93 -19.29
N SER A 426 19.46 -34.25 -19.32
CA SER A 426 20.54 -34.79 -20.15
C SER A 426 20.30 -34.52 -21.64
N ALA A 427 19.07 -34.71 -22.14
CA ALA A 427 18.76 -34.44 -23.54
C ALA A 427 18.93 -32.96 -23.91
N LEU A 428 18.60 -32.03 -23.00
CA LEU A 428 18.80 -30.60 -23.20
C LEU A 428 20.29 -30.23 -23.13
N ARG A 429 21.03 -30.78 -22.16
CA ARG A 429 22.47 -30.56 -21.99
C ARG A 429 23.27 -31.05 -23.19
N ASP A 430 22.99 -32.25 -23.68
CA ASP A 430 23.68 -32.84 -24.84
C ASP A 430 23.54 -31.95 -26.09
N ARG A 431 22.40 -31.25 -26.20
CA ARG A 431 22.08 -30.43 -27.36
C ARG A 431 22.56 -28.99 -27.25
N TYR A 432 22.60 -28.46 -26.02
CA TYR A 432 23.02 -27.10 -25.71
C TYR A 432 24.12 -27.11 -24.63
N PRO A 433 25.34 -27.57 -24.99
CA PRO A 433 26.42 -27.78 -24.03
C PRO A 433 26.91 -26.48 -23.36
N ASP A 434 26.78 -25.35 -24.05
CA ASP A 434 27.30 -24.04 -23.62
C ASP A 434 26.26 -23.15 -22.92
N VAL A 435 24.98 -23.56 -22.92
CA VAL A 435 23.90 -22.76 -22.36
C VAL A 435 23.65 -23.17 -20.91
N PRO A 436 23.59 -22.22 -19.95
CA PRO A 436 23.18 -22.53 -18.60
C PRO A 436 21.76 -23.12 -18.53
N ILE A 437 21.59 -24.21 -17.79
CA ILE A 437 20.30 -24.84 -17.52
C ILE A 437 19.92 -24.60 -16.05
N HIS A 438 18.82 -23.90 -15.87
CA HIS A 438 18.20 -23.59 -14.58
C HIS A 438 16.96 -24.47 -14.40
N VAL A 439 16.79 -25.09 -13.24
CA VAL A 439 15.59 -25.87 -12.94
C VAL A 439 14.87 -25.36 -11.71
N HIS A 440 13.59 -25.08 -11.89
CA HIS A 440 12.66 -24.71 -10.85
C HIS A 440 11.66 -25.86 -10.62
N THR A 441 11.44 -26.24 -9.37
CA THR A 441 10.34 -27.13 -8.98
C THR A 441 9.73 -26.70 -7.64
N HIS A 442 8.60 -27.31 -7.31
CA HIS A 442 8.00 -27.27 -5.98
C HIS A 442 8.12 -28.65 -5.33
N ASP A 443 8.28 -28.69 -4.01
CA ASP A 443 8.39 -29.92 -3.22
C ASP A 443 7.02 -30.50 -2.82
N THR A 444 5.97 -30.20 -3.60
CA THR A 444 4.57 -30.53 -3.28
C THR A 444 4.37 -32.04 -3.13
N ALA A 445 5.09 -32.83 -3.93
CA ALA A 445 5.06 -34.28 -3.89
C ALA A 445 6.02 -34.89 -2.83
N GLY A 446 6.78 -34.06 -2.11
CA GLY A 446 7.83 -34.50 -1.16
C GLY A 446 9.05 -35.15 -1.84
N ALA A 447 9.22 -34.95 -3.15
CA ALA A 447 10.29 -35.52 -3.96
C ALA A 447 11.18 -34.45 -4.62
N GLY A 448 10.98 -33.17 -4.31
CA GLY A 448 11.63 -32.04 -4.96
C GLY A 448 13.14 -32.03 -4.75
N VAL A 449 13.63 -32.33 -3.54
CA VAL A 449 15.09 -32.45 -3.28
C VAL A 449 15.70 -33.54 -4.16
N ALA A 450 15.08 -34.71 -4.24
CA ALA A 450 15.56 -35.81 -5.06
C ALA A 450 15.52 -35.49 -6.57
N ALA A 451 14.49 -34.77 -7.02
CA ALA A 451 14.38 -34.30 -8.39
C ALA A 451 15.47 -33.28 -8.74
N MET A 452 15.73 -32.30 -7.86
CA MET A 452 16.78 -31.30 -8.09
C MET A 452 18.19 -31.90 -8.08
N LEU A 453 18.46 -32.89 -7.20
CA LEU A 453 19.71 -33.65 -7.25
C LEU A 453 19.86 -34.39 -8.58
N ALA A 454 18.80 -35.05 -9.06
CA ALA A 454 18.82 -35.72 -10.36
C ALA A 454 19.02 -34.76 -11.54
N CYS A 455 18.44 -33.55 -11.49
CA CYS A 455 18.70 -32.49 -12.46
C CYS A 455 20.18 -32.06 -12.44
N ALA A 456 20.75 -31.85 -11.25
CA ALA A 456 22.15 -31.45 -11.11
C ALA A 456 23.11 -32.54 -11.62
N GLU A 457 22.86 -33.81 -11.27
CA GLU A 457 23.58 -34.98 -11.80
C GLU A 457 23.52 -35.06 -13.34
N ALA A 458 22.36 -34.70 -13.91
CA ALA A 458 22.12 -34.70 -15.35
C ALA A 458 22.70 -33.46 -16.08
N GLY A 459 23.28 -32.50 -15.34
CA GLY A 459 23.99 -31.35 -15.90
C GLY A 459 23.23 -30.03 -15.83
N ALA A 460 22.24 -29.86 -14.96
CA ALA A 460 21.73 -28.54 -14.61
C ALA A 460 22.80 -27.72 -13.86
N ASP A 461 22.95 -26.44 -14.20
CA ASP A 461 23.93 -25.56 -13.54
C ASP A 461 23.33 -24.87 -12.30
N VAL A 462 22.02 -24.65 -12.30
CA VAL A 462 21.31 -23.93 -11.23
C VAL A 462 20.02 -24.64 -10.85
N VAL A 463 19.70 -24.66 -9.55
CA VAL A 463 18.38 -25.07 -9.05
C VAL A 463 17.78 -24.05 -8.09
N ASP A 464 16.46 -23.90 -8.14
CA ASP A 464 15.68 -23.09 -7.19
C ASP A 464 15.58 -23.80 -5.83
N VAL A 465 15.85 -23.07 -4.77
CA VAL A 465 15.71 -23.52 -3.38
C VAL A 465 15.06 -22.44 -2.52
N ALA A 466 14.60 -22.80 -1.32
CA ALA A 466 14.22 -21.86 -0.28
C ALA A 466 14.98 -22.18 1.01
N VAL A 467 15.18 -21.18 1.88
CA VAL A 467 15.72 -21.44 3.23
C VAL A 467 14.82 -22.43 3.96
N ASP A 468 15.39 -23.29 4.79
CA ASP A 468 14.72 -24.49 5.27
C ASP A 468 13.38 -24.23 6.00
N SER A 469 13.28 -23.13 6.74
CA SER A 469 12.05 -22.74 7.43
C SER A 469 10.93 -22.23 6.51
N MET A 470 11.27 -21.95 5.25
CA MET A 470 10.39 -21.47 4.19
C MET A 470 10.34 -22.44 3.01
N ALA A 471 10.85 -23.67 3.17
CA ALA A 471 10.92 -24.69 2.14
C ALA A 471 9.90 -25.82 2.38
N GLY A 472 9.82 -26.74 1.41
CA GLY A 472 8.98 -27.93 1.49
C GLY A 472 7.50 -27.65 1.20
N MET A 473 6.70 -28.72 1.19
CA MET A 473 5.27 -28.65 0.85
C MET A 473 5.10 -27.94 -0.50
N THR A 474 4.23 -26.94 -0.61
CA THR A 474 4.03 -26.18 -1.85
C THR A 474 5.15 -25.18 -2.15
N SER A 475 6.20 -25.08 -1.33
CA SER A 475 7.39 -24.26 -1.62
C SER A 475 8.48 -25.07 -2.35
N GLN A 476 9.64 -24.46 -2.54
CA GLN A 476 10.81 -25.06 -3.16
C GLN A 476 11.45 -26.11 -2.24
N PRO A 477 12.30 -26.99 -2.80
CA PRO A 477 13.18 -27.85 -2.02
C PRO A 477 14.06 -27.06 -1.04
N SER A 478 14.41 -27.69 0.09
CA SER A 478 15.23 -27.09 1.14
C SER A 478 16.66 -26.81 0.66
N MET A 479 17.10 -25.58 0.84
CA MET A 479 18.48 -25.14 0.56
C MET A 479 19.48 -25.94 1.38
N GLY A 480 19.26 -26.08 2.70
CA GLY A 480 20.14 -26.83 3.59
C GLY A 480 20.26 -28.30 3.18
N ALA A 481 19.16 -28.92 2.74
CA ALA A 481 19.18 -30.29 2.21
C ALA A 481 20.03 -30.40 0.93
N MET A 482 19.86 -29.47 -0.02
CA MET A 482 20.68 -29.44 -1.24
C MET A 482 22.16 -29.27 -0.93
N VAL A 483 22.52 -28.29 -0.08
CA VAL A 483 23.91 -28.05 0.34
C VAL A 483 24.50 -29.27 1.04
N ALA A 484 23.75 -29.92 1.93
CA ALA A 484 24.22 -31.10 2.66
C ALA A 484 24.41 -32.31 1.73
N CYS A 485 23.51 -32.54 0.78
CA CYS A 485 23.57 -33.67 -0.14
C CYS A 485 24.69 -33.54 -1.18
N THR A 486 25.04 -32.32 -1.60
CA THR A 486 26.11 -32.12 -2.59
C THR A 486 27.49 -31.92 -1.99
N LYS A 487 27.59 -31.72 -0.67
CA LYS A 487 28.87 -31.48 0.02
C LYS A 487 29.88 -32.60 -0.22
N GLY A 488 31.09 -32.23 -0.61
CA GLY A 488 32.19 -33.18 -0.90
C GLY A 488 32.03 -33.97 -2.21
N THR A 489 31.01 -33.65 -3.02
CA THR A 489 30.83 -34.20 -4.37
C THR A 489 31.32 -33.22 -5.44
N LYS A 490 31.28 -33.61 -6.71
CA LYS A 490 31.55 -32.67 -7.82
C LYS A 490 30.51 -31.55 -7.96
N LEU A 491 29.36 -31.70 -7.32
CA LEU A 491 28.24 -30.76 -7.32
C LEU A 491 28.23 -29.88 -6.06
N ASP A 492 29.30 -29.89 -5.25
CA ASP A 492 29.40 -29.07 -4.05
C ASP A 492 29.10 -27.60 -4.39
N THR A 493 28.23 -26.99 -3.58
CA THR A 493 27.76 -25.60 -3.77
C THR A 493 28.77 -24.59 -3.22
N GLY A 494 29.77 -25.04 -2.46
CA GLY A 494 30.71 -24.18 -1.74
C GLY A 494 30.07 -23.42 -0.56
N MET A 495 28.79 -23.65 -0.26
CA MET A 495 28.09 -23.03 0.85
C MET A 495 28.28 -23.85 2.14
N CYS A 496 28.46 -23.17 3.28
CA CYS A 496 28.64 -23.83 4.56
C CYS A 496 27.28 -24.26 5.17
N PRO A 497 27.10 -25.55 5.53
CA PRO A 497 25.89 -26.00 6.24
C PRO A 497 25.73 -25.36 7.63
N GLY A 498 26.83 -24.89 8.24
CA GLY A 498 26.91 -24.51 9.65
C GLY A 498 26.62 -23.05 10.01
N GLY A 499 26.30 -22.18 9.03
CA GLY A 499 25.77 -20.84 9.30
C GLY A 499 24.24 -20.80 9.44
N GLN A 500 23.59 -21.93 9.14
CA GLN A 500 22.16 -22.13 9.32
C GLN A 500 21.97 -22.79 10.69
N VAL A 501 21.11 -22.18 11.51
CA VAL A 501 20.68 -22.68 12.82
C VAL A 501 20.42 -24.19 12.71
N VAL A 502 21.07 -24.97 13.58
CA VAL A 502 20.87 -26.42 13.76
C VAL A 502 19.42 -26.66 14.20
N THR A 503 18.46 -26.61 13.26
CA THR A 503 17.07 -27.07 13.37
C THR A 503 16.36 -26.75 12.05
N PRO A 504 16.11 -27.76 11.19
CA PRO A 504 14.71 -28.21 11.11
C PRO A 504 14.49 -29.70 10.81
N SER A 505 15.52 -30.52 10.56
CA SER A 505 15.30 -31.96 10.27
C SER A 505 14.59 -32.69 11.42
N SER A 506 14.90 -32.33 12.67
CA SER A 506 14.21 -32.81 13.87
C SER A 506 12.78 -32.24 14.02
N LYS A 507 12.51 -31.05 13.48
CA LYS A 507 11.17 -30.42 13.52
C LYS A 507 10.23 -31.03 12.49
N ILE A 508 10.69 -31.31 11.27
CA ILE A 508 9.85 -31.97 10.25
C ILE A 508 9.43 -33.36 10.71
N VAL A 509 10.37 -34.13 11.27
CA VAL A 509 10.06 -35.45 11.87
C VAL A 509 9.16 -35.30 13.10
N GLY A 510 9.37 -34.26 13.92
CA GLY A 510 8.55 -33.97 15.10
C GLY A 510 7.11 -33.54 14.77
N ASP A 511 6.92 -32.70 13.77
CA ASP A 511 5.62 -32.19 13.33
C ASP A 511 4.82 -33.31 12.64
N LEU A 512 5.46 -34.13 11.80
CA LEU A 512 4.83 -35.32 11.22
C LEU A 512 4.46 -36.35 12.30
N ALA A 513 5.34 -36.58 13.28
CA ALA A 513 5.06 -37.46 14.40
C ALA A 513 3.90 -36.94 15.27
N GLN A 514 3.87 -35.63 15.57
CA GLN A 514 2.75 -35.01 16.29
C GLN A 514 1.45 -35.11 15.50
N PHE A 515 1.47 -34.84 14.20
CA PHE A 515 0.31 -34.95 13.33
C PHE A 515 -0.21 -36.39 13.26
N MET A 516 0.67 -37.38 13.12
CA MET A 516 0.30 -38.80 13.10
C MET A 516 -0.29 -39.24 14.44
N VAL A 517 0.27 -38.80 15.57
CA VAL A 517 -0.25 -39.11 16.91
C VAL A 517 -1.58 -38.41 17.19
N GLN A 518 -1.73 -37.13 16.84
CA GLN A 518 -2.98 -36.37 17.04
C GLN A 518 -4.14 -36.94 16.22
N ASN A 519 -3.86 -37.49 15.03
CA ASN A 519 -4.87 -38.02 14.11
C ASN A 519 -4.95 -39.55 14.13
N ASN A 520 -4.25 -40.23 15.05
CA ASN A 520 -4.24 -41.70 15.18
C ASN A 520 -3.85 -42.44 13.88
N LEU A 521 -2.94 -41.86 13.09
CA LEU A 521 -2.58 -42.37 11.77
C LEU A 521 -1.50 -43.44 11.87
N THR A 522 -1.75 -44.58 11.23
CA THR A 522 -0.76 -45.63 10.99
C THR A 522 0.06 -45.36 9.74
N ARG A 523 1.22 -46.03 9.61
CA ARG A 523 2.10 -45.91 8.43
C ARG A 523 1.37 -46.26 7.13
N GLU A 524 0.52 -47.30 7.15
CA GLU A 524 -0.28 -47.72 5.99
C GLU A 524 -1.38 -46.72 5.61
N GLU A 525 -1.85 -45.89 6.55
CA GLU A 525 -2.85 -44.83 6.30
C GLU A 525 -2.23 -43.59 5.65
N CYS A 526 -1.05 -43.17 6.09
CA CYS A 526 -0.31 -42.08 5.44
C CYS A 526 0.06 -42.38 3.98
N LEU A 527 0.35 -43.64 3.66
CA LEU A 527 0.67 -44.08 2.29
C LEU A 527 -0.55 -44.11 1.36
N ARG A 528 -1.78 -44.26 1.90
CA ARG A 528 -3.02 -44.24 1.10
C ARG A 528 -3.40 -42.84 0.60
N TRP A 529 -2.86 -41.78 1.19
CA TRP A 529 -3.10 -40.40 0.76
C TRP A 529 -2.29 -39.99 -0.49
N LEU A 530 -1.42 -40.86 -1.01
CA LEU A 530 -0.54 -40.59 -2.15
C LEU A 530 -1.09 -41.03 -3.53
N SER A 531 -2.42 -41.04 -3.73
CA SER A 531 -3.01 -41.35 -5.04
C SER A 531 -3.43 -40.07 -5.81
N PRO A 532 -2.92 -39.83 -7.03
CA PRO A 532 -3.15 -38.58 -7.76
C PRO A 532 -4.52 -38.53 -8.45
N LEU A 533 -5.18 -37.37 -8.33
CA LEU A 533 -6.39 -37.00 -9.08
C LEU A 533 -6.04 -36.70 -10.55
N SER A 534 -6.85 -37.24 -11.46
CA SER A 534 -6.81 -37.01 -12.91
C SER A 534 -7.22 -35.58 -13.31
N PRO A 535 -6.72 -35.04 -14.44
CA PRO A 535 -7.02 -33.67 -14.88
C PRO A 535 -8.38 -33.54 -15.59
N PRO A 536 -9.03 -32.37 -15.59
CA PRO A 536 -10.20 -32.12 -16.42
C PRO A 536 -9.80 -31.84 -17.88
N HIS A 537 -10.66 -32.28 -18.80
CA HIS A 537 -10.55 -32.14 -20.25
C HIS A 537 -10.67 -30.68 -20.75
N SER A 538 -10.07 -30.42 -21.92
CA SER A 538 -10.21 -29.19 -22.71
C SER A 538 -11.67 -28.79 -22.96
N PRO A 539 -11.99 -27.49 -23.10
CA PRO A 539 -13.37 -27.07 -23.37
C PRO A 539 -13.79 -27.48 -24.80
N PRO A 540 -15.03 -27.97 -24.99
CA PRO A 540 -15.58 -28.21 -26.32
C PRO A 540 -15.82 -26.89 -27.07
N SER A 541 -15.73 -26.94 -28.39
CA SER A 541 -15.89 -25.84 -29.35
C SER A 541 -17.26 -25.14 -29.34
N GLN A 542 -18.19 -25.56 -28.47
CA GLN A 542 -19.54 -25.01 -28.32
C GLN A 542 -19.65 -23.88 -27.28
N VAL A 543 -18.58 -23.58 -26.53
CA VAL A 543 -18.61 -22.60 -25.42
C VAL A 543 -18.78 -21.14 -25.90
N LEU A 544 -18.20 -20.79 -27.06
CA LEU A 544 -18.10 -19.40 -27.51
C LEU A 544 -19.37 -18.84 -28.16
N LYS A 545 -20.39 -19.67 -28.46
CA LYS A 545 -21.59 -19.27 -29.22
C LYS A 545 -21.22 -18.38 -30.44
N SER A 546 -21.68 -17.13 -30.46
CA SER A 546 -21.44 -16.13 -31.50
C SER A 546 -20.36 -15.09 -31.14
N LEU A 547 -19.59 -15.29 -30.07
CA LEU A 547 -18.52 -14.36 -29.71
C LEU A 547 -17.35 -14.50 -30.69
N PRO A 548 -16.71 -13.38 -31.08
CA PRO A 548 -15.58 -13.39 -32.00
C PRO A 548 -14.39 -14.14 -31.40
N ARG A 549 -13.72 -14.93 -32.24
CA ARG A 549 -12.45 -15.57 -31.91
C ARG A 549 -11.30 -14.62 -32.24
N ILE A 550 -10.27 -14.65 -31.40
CA ILE A 550 -9.03 -13.92 -31.67
C ILE A 550 -8.00 -14.97 -32.12
N GLU A 551 -7.41 -14.76 -33.29
CA GLU A 551 -6.25 -15.52 -33.75
C GLU A 551 -4.98 -14.71 -33.47
N GLY A 552 -3.91 -15.39 -33.05
CA GLY A 552 -2.67 -14.75 -32.64
C GLY A 552 -2.70 -14.20 -31.21
N ARG A 553 -1.76 -13.28 -30.91
CA ARG A 553 -1.59 -12.75 -29.55
C ARG A 553 -2.66 -11.68 -29.23
N PRO A 554 -3.41 -11.80 -28.12
CA PRO A 554 -4.46 -10.84 -27.79
C PRO A 554 -4.01 -9.39 -27.61
N GLY A 555 -2.77 -9.15 -27.17
CA GLY A 555 -2.22 -7.80 -26.99
C GLY A 555 -1.78 -7.12 -28.28
N ALA A 556 -1.56 -7.86 -29.37
CA ALA A 556 -1.02 -7.33 -30.63
C ALA A 556 -1.98 -6.37 -31.35
N THR A 557 -3.28 -6.53 -31.10
CA THR A 557 -4.33 -5.71 -31.71
C THR A 557 -4.77 -4.53 -30.84
N LEU A 558 -4.23 -4.42 -29.62
CA LEU A 558 -4.53 -3.31 -28.73
C LEU A 558 -3.77 -2.05 -29.18
N PRO A 559 -4.41 -0.87 -29.14
CA PRO A 559 -3.70 0.37 -29.40
C PRO A 559 -2.57 0.56 -28.36
N PRO A 560 -1.43 1.16 -28.75
CA PRO A 560 -0.37 1.49 -27.81
C PRO A 560 -0.89 2.31 -26.63
N LEU A 561 -0.39 1.99 -25.43
CA LEU A 561 -0.74 2.77 -24.24
C LEU A 561 -0.10 4.16 -24.32
N ASP A 562 -0.88 5.21 -24.09
CA ASP A 562 -0.41 6.60 -24.01
C ASP A 562 0.03 6.91 -22.58
N PHE A 563 1.34 6.86 -22.33
CA PHE A 563 1.91 7.09 -21.00
C PHE A 563 1.84 8.56 -20.58
N ASP A 564 1.97 9.50 -21.51
CA ASP A 564 1.94 10.94 -21.22
C ASP A 564 0.53 11.34 -20.77
N ALA A 565 -0.50 10.84 -21.45
CA ALA A 565 -1.89 11.05 -21.05
C ALA A 565 -2.21 10.39 -19.70
N LEU A 566 -1.70 9.18 -19.44
CA LEU A 566 -1.87 8.50 -18.17
C LEU A 566 -1.21 9.29 -17.03
N GLU A 567 0.04 9.73 -17.22
CA GLU A 567 0.77 10.53 -16.25
C GLU A 567 0.06 11.86 -15.95
N ALA A 568 -0.38 12.58 -16.98
CA ALA A 568 -1.12 13.83 -16.82
C ALA A 568 -2.43 13.60 -16.01
N GLY A 569 -3.14 12.51 -16.27
CA GLY A 569 -4.33 12.12 -15.52
C GLY A 569 -4.03 11.82 -14.04
N LEU A 570 -2.93 11.10 -13.77
CA LEU A 570 -2.50 10.79 -12.40
C LEU A 570 -2.07 12.05 -11.64
N ARG A 571 -1.36 12.98 -12.29
CA ARG A 571 -0.95 14.26 -11.67
C ARG A 571 -2.16 15.12 -11.31
N LEU A 572 -3.18 15.14 -12.16
CA LEU A 572 -4.43 15.84 -11.87
C LEU A 572 -5.15 15.26 -10.64
N LEU A 573 -5.14 13.94 -10.47
CA LEU A 573 -5.85 13.24 -9.39
C LEU A 573 -5.08 13.24 -8.06
N HIS A 574 -3.76 13.11 -8.12
CA HIS A 574 -2.93 12.83 -6.95
C HIS A 574 -1.87 13.90 -6.65
N GLY A 575 -1.75 14.94 -7.48
CA GLY A 575 -0.76 16.00 -7.38
C GLY A 575 0.51 15.70 -8.18
N ASP A 576 1.46 16.64 -8.18
CA ASP A 576 2.63 16.60 -9.08
C ASP A 576 3.69 15.56 -8.69
N ASP A 577 3.61 14.94 -7.51
CA ASP A 577 4.55 13.91 -7.01
C ASP A 577 4.27 12.51 -7.61
N ILE A 578 4.02 12.43 -8.93
CA ILE A 578 3.86 11.16 -9.67
C ILE A 578 5.17 10.80 -10.34
N THR A 579 5.65 9.58 -10.10
CA THR A 579 6.86 9.04 -10.72
C THR A 579 6.52 8.08 -11.85
N GLU A 580 7.53 7.71 -12.63
CA GLU A 580 7.38 6.72 -13.69
C GLU A 580 6.95 5.34 -13.16
N GLU A 581 7.41 4.95 -11.96
CA GLU A 581 6.96 3.75 -11.26
C GLU A 581 5.48 3.79 -10.90
N ASP A 582 4.96 4.96 -10.52
CA ASP A 582 3.54 5.19 -10.26
C ASP A 582 2.73 5.04 -11.56
N VAL A 583 3.22 5.60 -12.68
CA VAL A 583 2.61 5.44 -14.01
C VAL A 583 2.56 3.96 -14.41
N MET A 584 3.66 3.23 -14.24
CA MET A 584 3.70 1.79 -14.55
C MET A 584 2.81 0.95 -13.64
N SER A 585 2.72 1.30 -12.35
CA SER A 585 1.82 0.63 -11.40
C SER A 585 0.36 0.84 -11.79
N ALA A 586 -0.01 2.08 -12.17
CA ALA A 586 -1.33 2.41 -12.66
C ALA A 586 -1.65 1.75 -14.00
N ALA A 587 -0.68 1.65 -14.91
CA ALA A 587 -0.84 0.97 -16.20
C ALA A 587 -1.13 -0.52 -16.02
N MET A 588 -0.39 -1.19 -15.12
CA MET A 588 -0.57 -2.62 -14.86
C MET A 588 -1.82 -2.92 -14.04
N TYR A 589 -2.11 -2.08 -13.04
CA TYR A 589 -3.17 -2.30 -12.07
C TYR A 589 -3.94 -1.02 -11.70
N PRO A 590 -4.74 -0.44 -12.62
CA PRO A 590 -5.33 0.90 -12.43
C PRO A 590 -6.15 1.01 -11.13
N LYS A 591 -7.06 0.05 -10.91
CA LYS A 591 -7.93 0.02 -9.73
C LYS A 591 -7.15 -0.19 -8.43
N VAL A 592 -6.16 -1.09 -8.44
CA VAL A 592 -5.36 -1.39 -7.24
C VAL A 592 -4.48 -0.22 -6.87
N PHE A 593 -3.87 0.42 -7.86
CA PHE A 593 -3.06 1.60 -7.66
C PHE A 593 -3.89 2.74 -7.08
N GLN A 594 -5.10 2.97 -7.60
CA GLN A 594 -6.03 3.94 -7.05
C GLN A 594 -6.36 3.64 -5.58
N GLU A 595 -6.79 2.42 -5.27
CA GLU A 595 -7.08 1.98 -3.89
C GLU A 595 -5.86 2.14 -2.96
N TYR A 596 -4.65 1.85 -3.47
CA TYR A 596 -3.38 2.04 -2.76
C TYR A 596 -3.09 3.53 -2.49
N LYS A 597 -3.30 4.43 -3.46
CA LYS A 597 -3.12 5.89 -3.27
C LYS A 597 -4.17 6.47 -2.32
N GLU A 598 -5.41 5.98 -2.35
CA GLU A 598 -6.46 6.35 -1.39
C GLU A 598 -6.10 5.89 0.04
N PHE A 599 -5.61 4.66 0.17
CA PHE A 599 -5.15 4.11 1.45
C PHE A 599 -3.98 4.90 2.01
N THR A 600 -2.90 5.09 1.26
CA THR A 600 -1.71 5.84 1.69
C THR A 600 -2.02 7.33 1.88
N GLY A 601 -3.00 7.87 1.15
CA GLY A 601 -3.60 9.17 1.38
C GLY A 601 -4.20 9.31 2.77
N SER A 602 -4.85 8.26 3.28
CA SER A 602 -5.54 8.24 4.58
C SER A 602 -4.64 7.84 5.75
N PHE A 603 -3.79 6.82 5.56
CA PHE A 603 -3.01 6.15 6.61
C PHE A 603 -1.49 6.38 6.52
N GLY A 604 -1.01 6.96 5.42
CA GLY A 604 0.40 7.23 5.24
C GLY A 604 1.22 5.95 5.00
N PRO A 605 2.56 6.03 5.16
CA PRO A 605 3.46 4.90 4.89
C PRO A 605 3.40 3.88 6.02
N VAL A 606 2.71 2.76 5.82
CA VAL A 606 2.58 1.67 6.81
C VAL A 606 3.70 0.63 6.70
N ASP A 607 4.53 0.71 5.66
CA ASP A 607 5.74 -0.10 5.44
C ASP A 607 6.80 0.08 6.53
N CYS A 608 6.81 1.24 7.21
CA CYS A 608 7.71 1.50 8.33
C CYS A 608 7.36 0.73 9.62
N LEU A 609 6.13 0.24 9.75
CA LEU A 609 5.69 -0.51 10.92
C LEU A 609 6.27 -1.93 10.92
N SER A 610 6.57 -2.46 12.11
CA SER A 610 6.84 -3.90 12.25
C SER A 610 5.61 -4.71 11.85
N THR A 611 5.83 -5.94 11.39
CA THR A 611 4.73 -6.79 10.90
C THR A 611 3.69 -7.07 11.98
N ARG A 612 4.09 -7.19 13.24
CA ARG A 612 3.17 -7.26 14.38
C ARG A 612 2.33 -5.99 14.53
N LEU A 613 2.94 -4.80 14.50
CA LEU A 613 2.21 -3.53 14.62
C LEU A 613 1.28 -3.28 13.43
N PHE A 614 1.66 -3.74 12.24
CA PHE A 614 0.83 -3.67 11.04
C PHE A 614 -0.42 -4.55 11.16
N LEU A 615 -0.29 -5.77 11.67
CA LEU A 615 -1.42 -6.72 11.76
C LEU A 615 -2.28 -6.51 13.02
N ASP A 616 -1.65 -6.41 14.19
CA ASP A 616 -2.35 -6.43 15.48
C ASP A 616 -2.48 -5.03 16.12
N GLY A 617 -1.73 -4.06 15.63
CA GLY A 617 -1.60 -2.77 16.29
C GLY A 617 -0.87 -2.88 17.64
N PRO A 618 -0.76 -1.75 18.37
CA PRO A 618 -0.14 -1.73 19.69
C PRO A 618 -1.13 -2.13 20.79
N LYS A 619 -0.63 -2.73 21.85
CA LYS A 619 -1.38 -2.95 23.09
C LYS A 619 -1.46 -1.66 23.89
N ILE A 620 -2.48 -1.55 24.74
CA ILE A 620 -2.56 -0.43 25.70
C ILE A 620 -1.30 -0.44 26.60
N ALA A 621 -0.75 0.76 26.81
CA ALA A 621 0.50 1.05 27.50
C ALA A 621 1.78 0.55 26.80
N GLU A 622 1.68 -0.04 25.60
CA GLU A 622 2.86 -0.41 24.81
C GLU A 622 3.55 0.81 24.22
N GLU A 623 4.87 0.87 24.37
CA GLU A 623 5.74 1.89 23.80
C GLU A 623 6.67 1.27 22.75
N PHE A 624 6.82 1.95 21.61
CA PHE A 624 7.62 1.48 20.50
C PHE A 624 8.16 2.64 19.66
N GLN A 625 9.16 2.33 18.85
CA GLN A 625 9.83 3.27 17.96
C GLN A 625 9.52 2.94 16.51
N VAL A 626 9.25 3.98 15.71
CA VAL A 626 9.05 3.85 14.26
C VAL A 626 9.93 4.84 13.53
N GLU A 627 10.88 4.34 12.75
CA GLU A 627 11.68 5.18 11.86
C GLU A 627 10.92 5.42 10.56
N ILE A 628 10.54 6.68 10.31
CA ILE A 628 9.77 7.06 9.11
C ILE A 628 10.66 7.53 7.96
N GLU A 629 11.84 8.04 8.28
CA GLU A 629 12.94 8.41 7.38
C GLU A 629 14.24 8.32 8.16
N ARG A 630 15.36 8.23 7.46
CA ARG A 630 16.69 8.23 8.07
C ARG A 630 16.85 9.39 9.05
N GLY A 631 17.07 9.07 10.33
CA GLY A 631 17.24 10.05 11.40
C GLY A 631 15.94 10.70 11.92
N LYS A 632 14.76 10.24 11.48
CA LYS A 632 13.45 10.67 11.98
C LYS A 632 12.71 9.48 12.60
N THR A 633 12.82 9.39 13.93
CA THR A 633 12.15 8.36 14.73
C THR A 633 10.96 8.93 15.49
N LEU A 634 9.85 8.21 15.46
CA LEU A 634 8.66 8.47 16.25
C LEU A 634 8.66 7.54 17.47
N HIS A 635 8.61 8.13 18.67
CA HIS A 635 8.36 7.41 19.91
C HIS A 635 6.86 7.45 20.17
N ILE A 636 6.20 6.30 20.09
CA ILE A 636 4.74 6.18 20.19
C ILE A 636 4.40 5.29 21.37
N LYS A 637 3.46 5.74 22.20
CA LYS A 637 2.85 4.94 23.26
C LYS A 637 1.35 4.93 23.12
N ALA A 638 0.72 3.76 23.06
CA ALA A 638 -0.74 3.67 23.05
C ALA A 638 -1.28 3.82 24.47
N LEU A 639 -2.22 4.73 24.70
CA LEU A 639 -2.68 5.08 26.06
C LEU A 639 -4.05 4.49 26.37
N ALA A 640 -5.04 4.69 25.50
CA ALA A 640 -6.40 4.22 25.71
C ALA A 640 -7.22 4.22 24.41
N VAL A 641 -8.28 3.41 24.39
CA VAL A 641 -9.38 3.49 23.43
C VAL A 641 -10.62 3.94 24.20
N GLY A 642 -11.20 5.06 23.81
CA GLY A 642 -12.40 5.61 24.43
C GLY A 642 -13.68 4.90 23.99
N ASP A 643 -14.77 5.29 24.64
CA ASP A 643 -16.11 4.80 24.34
C ASP A 643 -16.61 5.26 22.96
N LEU A 644 -17.63 4.57 22.47
CA LEU A 644 -18.30 4.90 21.22
C LEU A 644 -19.07 6.22 21.39
N ASN A 645 -18.79 7.19 20.52
CA ASN A 645 -19.52 8.44 20.48
C ASN A 645 -20.84 8.30 19.69
N LYS A 646 -21.67 9.35 19.73
CA LYS A 646 -22.95 9.39 19.00
C LYS A 646 -22.83 9.27 17.48
N THR A 647 -21.64 9.48 16.91
CA THR A 647 -21.38 9.35 15.46
C THR A 647 -20.78 7.99 15.10
N GLY A 648 -20.75 7.02 16.03
CA GLY A 648 -20.23 5.67 15.78
C GLY A 648 -18.70 5.59 15.71
N GLN A 649 -18.00 6.53 16.35
CA GLN A 649 -16.54 6.61 16.37
C GLN A 649 -15.99 6.49 17.80
N ARG A 650 -14.80 5.93 17.94
CA ARG A 650 -14.03 5.85 19.19
C ARG A 650 -12.82 6.79 19.10
N GLY A 651 -12.52 7.48 20.20
CA GLY A 651 -11.27 8.23 20.34
C GLY A 651 -10.14 7.31 20.77
N VAL A 652 -9.09 7.16 19.98
CA VAL A 652 -7.88 6.44 20.37
C VAL A 652 -6.80 7.44 20.75
N PHE A 653 -6.22 7.27 21.93
CA PHE A 653 -5.26 8.19 22.54
C PHE A 653 -3.86 7.58 22.51
N PHE A 654 -2.90 8.38 22.06
CA PHE A 654 -1.48 8.05 21.97
C PHE A 654 -0.65 9.13 22.63
N GLU A 655 0.53 8.77 23.11
CA GLU A 655 1.64 9.70 23.30
C GLU A 655 2.57 9.60 22.09
N LEU A 656 2.93 10.72 21.48
CA LEU A 656 3.86 10.81 20.36
C LEU A 656 4.97 11.80 20.72
N ASN A 657 6.20 11.33 20.89
CA ASN A 657 7.36 12.13 21.31
C ASN A 657 7.04 13.00 22.55
N GLY A 658 6.48 12.37 23.59
CA GLY A 658 6.09 13.03 24.85
C GLY A 658 4.81 13.88 24.78
N GLN A 659 4.06 13.84 23.66
CA GLN A 659 2.85 14.65 23.49
C GLN A 659 1.60 13.81 23.29
N LEU A 660 0.54 14.13 24.04
CA LEU A 660 -0.76 13.52 23.84
C LEU A 660 -1.31 13.84 22.44
N ARG A 661 -1.77 12.79 21.76
CA ARG A 661 -2.43 12.82 20.46
C ARG A 661 -3.69 11.96 20.55
N SER A 662 -4.72 12.36 19.82
CA SER A 662 -5.92 11.56 19.65
C SER A 662 -6.28 11.43 18.18
N VAL A 663 -6.83 10.28 17.82
CA VAL A 663 -7.45 10.01 16.51
C VAL A 663 -8.87 9.52 16.72
N LEU A 664 -9.80 10.00 15.91
CA LEU A 664 -11.17 9.50 15.90
C LEU A 664 -11.28 8.41 14.84
N VAL A 665 -11.70 7.22 15.28
CA VAL A 665 -11.75 6.02 14.44
C VAL A 665 -13.18 5.53 14.39
N LYS A 666 -13.70 5.32 13.19
CA LYS A 666 -15.02 4.73 12.97
C LYS A 666 -15.01 3.25 13.40
N ASP A 667 -15.96 2.86 14.24
CA ASP A 667 -16.13 1.46 14.68
C ASP A 667 -17.08 0.76 13.70
N ASN A 668 -16.51 -0.07 12.82
CA ASN A 668 -17.25 -0.71 11.73
C ASN A 668 -18.25 -1.75 12.21
N VAL A 669 -18.03 -2.35 13.39
CA VAL A 669 -18.94 -3.37 13.95
C VAL A 669 -20.12 -2.65 14.59
N ALA A 670 -19.86 -1.69 15.48
CA ALA A 670 -20.92 -0.93 16.14
C ALA A 670 -21.79 -0.17 15.12
N MET A 671 -21.22 0.31 14.03
CA MET A 671 -21.98 0.99 12.99
C MET A 671 -22.89 0.09 12.15
N LYS A 672 -22.60 -1.21 12.03
CA LYS A 672 -23.56 -2.14 11.40
C LYS A 672 -24.78 -2.35 12.29
N GLU A 673 -24.62 -2.20 13.60
CA GLU A 673 -25.70 -2.31 14.59
C GLU A 673 -26.48 -0.99 14.75
N MET A 674 -25.82 0.16 14.56
CA MET A 674 -26.45 1.47 14.60
C MET A 674 -27.27 1.77 13.33
N LYS A 675 -28.58 1.50 13.38
CA LYS A 675 -29.55 2.05 12.41
C LYS A 675 -29.92 3.46 12.83
N PHE A 676 -29.43 4.47 12.11
CA PHE A 676 -29.89 5.85 12.28
C PHE A 676 -31.17 6.05 11.46
N HIS A 677 -32.28 6.29 12.15
CA HIS A 677 -33.52 6.69 11.50
C HIS A 677 -33.55 8.24 11.38
N PRO A 678 -33.85 8.80 10.20
CA PRO A 678 -34.08 10.25 10.05
C PRO A 678 -35.16 10.70 11.02
N LYS A 679 -35.15 11.94 11.53
CA LYS A 679 -36.24 12.44 12.37
C LYS A 679 -37.34 13.08 11.51
N ALA A 680 -38.60 12.87 11.83
CA ALA A 680 -39.73 13.53 11.17
C ALA A 680 -39.72 15.03 11.46
N LEU A 681 -39.83 15.85 10.42
CA LEU A 681 -39.92 17.30 10.54
C LEU A 681 -41.33 17.69 10.98
N LYS A 682 -41.46 18.28 12.17
CA LYS A 682 -42.76 18.71 12.72
C LYS A 682 -43.49 19.74 11.86
N SER A 683 -42.77 20.45 10.98
CA SER A 683 -43.34 21.38 10.00
C SER A 683 -43.99 20.69 8.79
N VAL A 684 -43.72 19.40 8.55
CA VAL A 684 -44.22 18.65 7.40
C VAL A 684 -45.24 17.61 7.87
N ARG A 685 -46.53 17.92 7.70
CA ARG A 685 -47.63 17.09 8.20
C ARG A 685 -47.65 15.66 7.64
N GLY A 686 -47.11 15.47 6.44
CA GLY A 686 -46.98 14.17 5.76
C GLY A 686 -45.85 13.27 6.29
N GLN A 687 -44.93 13.79 7.11
CA GLN A 687 -43.88 12.99 7.73
C GLN A 687 -44.35 12.44 9.07
N VAL A 688 -44.56 11.12 9.14
CA VAL A 688 -45.05 10.46 10.35
C VAL A 688 -43.85 9.98 11.17
N GLY A 689 -43.63 10.61 12.33
CA GLY A 689 -42.58 10.21 13.28
C GLY A 689 -43.07 9.21 14.34
N ALA A 690 -42.15 8.49 14.96
CA ALA A 690 -42.41 7.61 16.08
C ALA A 690 -42.81 8.43 17.32
N PRO A 691 -44.01 8.20 17.89
CA PRO A 691 -44.50 9.00 19.01
C PRO A 691 -43.73 8.75 20.32
N MET A 692 -43.03 7.62 20.41
CA MET A 692 -42.22 7.22 21.56
C MET A 692 -41.16 6.20 21.12
N PRO A 693 -40.06 6.03 21.89
CA PRO A 693 -39.11 4.96 21.65
C PRO A 693 -39.78 3.58 21.74
N GLY A 694 -39.50 2.69 20.79
CA GLY A 694 -40.13 1.37 20.71
C GLY A 694 -39.65 0.54 19.53
N LYS A 695 -40.06 -0.72 19.48
CA LYS A 695 -39.69 -1.65 18.40
C LYS A 695 -40.87 -1.86 17.44
N VAL A 696 -40.65 -1.77 16.13
CA VAL A 696 -41.68 -2.01 15.10
C VAL A 696 -42.05 -3.49 15.10
N ILE A 697 -43.30 -3.80 15.40
CA ILE A 697 -43.84 -5.18 15.39
C ILE A 697 -44.45 -5.51 14.03
N GLU A 698 -45.09 -4.54 13.40
CA GLU A 698 -45.81 -4.74 12.15
C GLU A 698 -45.94 -3.42 11.39
N VAL A 699 -45.74 -3.45 10.08
CA VAL A 699 -46.07 -2.34 9.17
C VAL A 699 -47.32 -2.74 8.41
N LYS A 700 -48.37 -1.91 8.48
CA LYS A 700 -49.73 -2.24 8.00
C LYS A 700 -50.06 -1.67 6.62
N VAL A 701 -49.11 -0.98 6.00
CA VAL A 701 -49.30 -0.27 4.74
C VAL A 701 -48.11 -0.49 3.80
N GLU A 702 -48.34 -0.32 2.51
CA GLU A 702 -47.33 -0.44 1.45
C GLU A 702 -47.13 0.89 0.70
N PRO A 703 -45.94 1.15 0.12
CA PRO A 703 -45.73 2.32 -0.74
C PRO A 703 -46.71 2.33 -1.92
N GLY A 704 -47.32 3.49 -2.19
CA GLY A 704 -48.37 3.68 -3.20
C GLY A 704 -49.80 3.43 -2.70
N GLN A 705 -49.98 2.95 -1.48
CA GLN A 705 -51.30 2.71 -0.90
C GLN A 705 -51.99 4.02 -0.47
N LYS A 706 -53.28 4.16 -0.80
CA LYS A 706 -54.14 5.22 -0.28
C LYS A 706 -54.50 4.93 1.18
N VAL A 707 -54.35 5.94 2.03
CA VAL A 707 -54.67 5.86 3.46
C VAL A 707 -55.59 7.00 3.88
N GLU A 708 -56.55 6.71 4.74
CA GLU A 708 -57.44 7.70 5.33
C GLU A 708 -56.88 8.25 6.65
N LYS A 709 -57.26 9.49 7.01
CA LYS A 709 -56.92 10.04 8.33
C LYS A 709 -57.42 9.11 9.45
N GLY A 710 -56.52 8.74 10.36
CA GLY A 710 -56.80 7.83 11.47
C GLY A 710 -56.56 6.35 11.15
N GLN A 711 -56.28 6.00 9.89
CA GLN A 711 -55.96 4.63 9.51
C GLN A 711 -54.65 4.15 10.16
N PRO A 712 -54.61 2.93 10.72
CA PRO A 712 -53.38 2.32 11.25
C PRO A 712 -52.28 2.17 10.19
N LEU A 713 -51.08 2.65 10.53
CA LEU A 713 -49.90 2.61 9.66
C LEU A 713 -48.88 1.55 10.10
N CYS A 714 -48.58 1.50 11.40
CA CYS A 714 -47.69 0.49 11.98
C CYS A 714 -48.00 0.28 13.46
N VAL A 715 -47.44 -0.79 14.03
CA VAL A 715 -47.55 -1.11 15.46
C VAL A 715 -46.15 -1.08 16.07
N LEU A 716 -45.99 -0.31 17.14
CA LEU A 716 -44.77 -0.23 17.94
C LEU A 716 -44.98 -0.96 19.27
N SER A 717 -43.98 -1.68 19.74
CA SER A 717 -43.93 -2.24 21.09
C SER A 717 -42.91 -1.49 21.94
N ALA A 718 -43.36 -0.97 23.08
CA ALA A 718 -42.52 -0.37 24.09
C ALA A 718 -42.95 -0.89 25.45
N MET A 719 -41.99 -1.37 26.27
CA MET A 719 -42.30 -1.94 27.60
C MET A 719 -43.39 -3.03 27.59
N LYS A 720 -43.40 -3.88 26.53
CA LYS A 720 -44.42 -4.93 26.30
C LYS A 720 -45.84 -4.42 26.04
N MET A 721 -46.01 -3.10 25.81
CA MET A 721 -47.26 -2.50 25.39
C MET A 721 -47.21 -2.17 23.90
N GLU A 722 -48.26 -2.55 23.18
CA GLU A 722 -48.41 -2.25 21.75
C GLU A 722 -49.13 -0.92 21.57
N THR A 723 -48.56 -0.06 20.73
CA THR A 723 -49.11 1.24 20.35
C THR A 723 -49.25 1.30 18.84
N VAL A 724 -50.46 1.57 18.38
CA VAL A 724 -50.75 1.72 16.95
C VAL A 724 -50.48 3.16 16.54
N VAL A 725 -49.61 3.35 15.54
CA VAL A 725 -49.35 4.66 14.93
C VAL A 725 -50.34 4.85 13.78
N ASN A 726 -51.14 5.92 13.85
CA ASN A 726 -52.21 6.21 12.89
C ASN A 726 -51.86 7.36 11.95
N SER A 727 -52.46 7.35 10.76
CA SER A 727 -52.26 8.39 9.75
C SER A 727 -52.78 9.76 10.22
N PRO A 728 -51.99 10.84 10.14
CA PRO A 728 -52.44 12.18 10.51
C PRO A 728 -53.31 12.87 9.44
N LEU A 729 -53.35 12.33 8.22
CA LEU A 729 -54.06 12.90 7.06
C LEU A 729 -54.48 11.84 6.03
N THR A 730 -55.40 12.19 5.14
CA THR A 730 -55.78 11.36 3.99
C THR A 730 -54.83 11.62 2.83
N GLY A 731 -54.30 10.56 2.21
CA GLY A 731 -53.32 10.70 1.12
C GLY A 731 -52.72 9.38 0.67
N VAL A 732 -51.62 9.44 -0.07
CA VAL A 732 -50.89 8.28 -0.60
C VAL A 732 -49.57 8.12 0.15
N VAL A 733 -49.29 6.92 0.65
CA VAL A 733 -47.98 6.58 1.25
C VAL A 733 -46.91 6.61 0.16
N THR A 734 -45.90 7.45 0.29
CA THR A 734 -44.83 7.57 -0.73
C THR A 734 -43.62 6.70 -0.41
N VAL A 735 -43.16 6.75 0.84
CA VAL A 735 -41.95 6.06 1.29
C VAL A 735 -42.15 5.53 2.70
N ILE A 736 -41.72 4.30 2.95
CA ILE A 736 -41.65 3.71 4.29
C ILE A 736 -40.16 3.57 4.65
N HIS A 737 -39.76 4.14 5.79
CA HIS A 737 -38.36 4.23 6.23
C HIS A 737 -37.98 3.17 7.27
N VAL A 738 -38.92 2.32 7.66
CA VAL A 738 -38.76 1.32 8.72
C VAL A 738 -39.24 -0.05 8.28
N ASN A 739 -38.60 -1.09 8.82
CA ASN A 739 -39.00 -2.48 8.65
C ASN A 739 -39.42 -3.09 9.99
N THR A 740 -40.10 -4.24 9.95
CA THR A 740 -40.34 -5.08 11.12
C THR A 740 -39.03 -5.32 11.89
N ASP A 741 -39.12 -5.37 13.21
CA ASP A 741 -38.03 -5.47 14.17
C ASP A 741 -37.09 -4.25 14.32
N ASN A 742 -37.34 -3.12 13.64
CA ASN A 742 -36.53 -1.92 13.84
C ASN A 742 -36.80 -1.28 15.21
N SER A 743 -35.74 -0.87 15.91
CA SER A 743 -35.84 -0.09 17.15
C SER A 743 -35.78 1.39 16.80
N LEU A 744 -36.81 2.13 17.21
CA LEU A 744 -36.97 3.56 16.97
C LEU A 744 -36.81 4.33 18.27
N GLU A 745 -36.23 5.52 18.18
CA GLU A 745 -36.32 6.58 19.18
C GLU A 745 -37.52 7.50 18.90
N GLY A 746 -37.85 8.37 19.86
CA GLY A 746 -38.87 9.40 19.65
C GLY A 746 -38.54 10.30 18.44
N ASP A 747 -39.57 10.68 17.69
CA ASP A 747 -39.53 11.46 16.46
C ASP A 747 -38.82 10.78 15.26
N ASP A 748 -38.39 9.52 15.34
CA ASP A 748 -37.84 8.79 14.18
C ASP A 748 -38.88 8.65 13.07
N LEU A 749 -38.53 8.99 11.84
CA LEU A 749 -39.38 8.98 10.67
C LEU A 749 -39.75 7.53 10.31
N ILE A 750 -41.04 7.25 10.37
CA ILE A 750 -41.64 5.94 10.05
C ILE A 750 -41.94 5.89 8.56
N LEU A 751 -42.71 6.87 8.05
CA LEU A 751 -43.12 6.93 6.65
C LEU A 751 -43.53 8.34 6.24
N GLU A 752 -43.72 8.52 4.93
CA GLU A 752 -44.14 9.76 4.29
C GLU A 752 -45.47 9.58 3.56
N ILE A 753 -46.34 10.59 3.66
CA ILE A 753 -47.67 10.64 3.04
C ILE A 753 -47.79 11.95 2.26
N THR A 754 -48.11 11.83 0.97
CA THR A 754 -48.53 12.97 0.14
C THR A 754 -50.03 13.11 0.25
N ALA A 755 -50.52 14.28 0.65
CA ALA A 755 -51.95 14.56 0.70
C ALA A 755 -52.58 14.42 -0.70
N GLU A 756 -53.75 13.78 -0.78
CA GLU A 756 -54.63 13.96 -1.94
C GLU A 756 -55.32 15.31 -1.77
N GLU A 757 -55.28 16.16 -2.80
CA GLU A 757 -56.09 17.39 -2.86
C GLU A 757 -57.58 17.08 -2.98
#